data_AF-A0A953PLZ8-F1
#
_entry.id   AF-A0A953PLZ8-F1
#
_cell.length_a   1.000
_cell.length_b   1.000
_cell.length_c   1.000
_cell.angle_alpha   90.00
_cell.angle_beta   90.00
_cell.angle_gamma   90.00
#
_symmetry.space_group_name_H-M   'P 1'
#
loop_
_entity.id
_entity.type
_entity.pdbx_description
1 polymer ?
#
loop_
_entity_poly.entity_id
_entity_poly.type
_entity_poly.pdbx_seq_one_letter_code
_entity_poly.pdbx_strand_id
1 'polypeptide(L)'
;MRALWTLLLTGLLLGSAVEGCTQTRGDPEKQRLNQQPDSKSVRWTESPPADASLGFLEPGVDPENRLFLPFLKHITDDQRQFWASPKELRQPTALKTFLPFAGFTGGLIAGDSWIAKQVPTNQVQRSRIISNYAVFSLVGAAAGSYTFGQLTRNDHLRETGFLSSEAALNSTLITYAFKEATMRLRPDQGDGNGAFFQGGTSFPSEHAAIAWSVASIVAHEYPGPVTTLMAYGLASTVTLTRVTGKQHFPSDVVVGSVLGWYLGRQIYRARHDPELGGASWGNLRDDTEKTPRTAGSMGSPYVPLDSWVYPALEKLTAFGYIETAFIGLKPWTRMECAQLVEQAGEAVQRSEGSAGDLADLQSRLQEEFAYELGLLDGQNNATAHLESVYIRGVSVSGPALTDGYHFGQTLAYDFGRPFRTGTNAQFGGSFHAAIGPAAIFVRAEFQHAPSAPALSDAVRSFIASSDLVPVPAATPFRPVNRVRLLDAYLAINLKEGWQLSFGQQSLSWGPGPGGSFLWSDNIEPIPMLRLTQSGVRLPGFLRMLGPARVDSFFGRLEGHSYIPRPYIYGNKINFKPFRSLELGFGRSVTIGGKGGTPLTTKNFFLSYFGQRSSQLNSVPGDSHSSFDWTFYVPKVRNYLVFYGDLYADDDFVPFQNPPKNPFRPGIYITRFPRLPKLDFHMEAASTESPGLPNRGDLNYWNYTYHDGYTNNGNLIGNTVGRMGRAIQFWFTYWISPKNTLQFTYKHNTVSQDFVPKGGAWQDYAVRHEMYLRSGLYVKSQLQYEHISSYPLLFSGPQSNTTAVVELGFVPHKSR
;
A
#
# COMPACT_ATOMS: atom_id res chain seq x y z
N MET A 1 -41.11 -8.43 -8.88
CA MET A 1 -40.12 -9.17 -8.05
C MET A 1 -39.24 -10.14 -8.82
N ARG A 2 -39.67 -10.88 -9.86
CA ARG A 2 -38.75 -11.68 -10.69
C ARG A 2 -37.92 -10.89 -11.72
N ALA A 3 -38.32 -9.66 -12.06
CA ALA A 3 -37.53 -8.75 -12.92
C ALA A 3 -36.40 -7.98 -12.19
N LEU A 4 -36.36 -8.03 -10.84
CA LEU A 4 -35.23 -7.50 -10.05
C LEU A 4 -34.11 -8.54 -9.86
N TRP A 5 -34.40 -9.82 -10.08
CA TRP A 5 -33.42 -10.90 -9.99
C TRP A 5 -32.49 -10.98 -11.20
N THR A 6 -32.95 -10.53 -12.38
CA THR A 6 -32.16 -10.57 -13.61
C THR A 6 -31.19 -9.38 -13.75
N LEU A 7 -31.43 -8.29 -13.01
CA LEU A 7 -30.61 -7.05 -13.04
C LEU A 7 -29.47 -7.03 -12.01
N LEU A 8 -29.50 -7.91 -11.00
CA LEU A 8 -28.44 -8.02 -9.98
C LEU A 8 -27.43 -9.15 -10.25
N LEU A 9 -27.82 -10.13 -11.08
CA LEU A 9 -26.94 -11.24 -11.50
C LEU A 9 -25.96 -10.87 -12.64
N THR A 10 -26.11 -9.69 -13.24
CA THR A 10 -25.19 -9.16 -14.27
C THR A 10 -24.01 -8.36 -13.68
N GLY A 11 -24.00 -8.09 -12.37
CA GLY A 11 -22.93 -7.33 -11.70
C GLY A 11 -21.77 -8.16 -11.14
N LEU A 12 -21.82 -9.49 -11.23
CA LEU A 12 -20.85 -10.39 -10.58
C LEU A 12 -20.26 -11.48 -11.50
N LEU A 13 -20.54 -11.43 -12.80
CA LEU A 13 -19.99 -12.34 -13.82
C LEU A 13 -19.55 -11.60 -15.10
N LEU A 14 -18.75 -10.54 -14.96
CA LEU A 14 -18.08 -9.88 -16.09
C LEU A 14 -16.55 -9.92 -15.92
N GLY A 15 -16.03 -11.14 -15.73
CA GLY A 15 -14.59 -11.44 -15.77
C GLY A 15 -14.20 -12.52 -16.78
N SER A 16 -15.14 -13.13 -17.50
CA SER A 16 -14.85 -14.24 -18.40
C SER A 16 -15.99 -14.45 -19.41
N ALA A 17 -15.86 -13.85 -20.60
CA ALA A 17 -16.35 -14.32 -21.91
C ALA A 17 -16.48 -13.14 -22.90
N VAL A 18 -15.41 -12.84 -23.63
CA VAL A 18 -15.52 -12.25 -24.99
C VAL A 18 -14.39 -12.85 -25.83
N GLU A 19 -14.63 -14.03 -26.39
CA GLU A 19 -13.98 -14.50 -27.61
C GLU A 19 -15.09 -14.85 -28.61
N GLY A 20 -14.92 -14.39 -29.84
CA GLY A 20 -15.62 -14.88 -31.03
C GLY A 20 -16.95 -14.20 -31.36
N CYS A 21 -16.92 -13.15 -32.18
CA CYS A 21 -17.48 -13.20 -33.54
C CYS A 21 -17.28 -11.85 -34.24
N THR A 22 -16.31 -11.75 -35.15
CA THR A 22 -16.43 -10.84 -36.30
C THR A 22 -15.93 -11.57 -37.53
N GLN A 23 -16.88 -12.08 -38.29
CA GLN A 23 -16.71 -12.42 -39.70
C GLN A 23 -16.18 -11.19 -40.44
N THR A 24 -14.98 -11.31 -41.00
CA THR A 24 -14.45 -10.38 -41.99
C THR A 24 -15.23 -10.57 -43.30
N ARG A 25 -16.19 -9.68 -43.54
CA ARG A 25 -16.74 -9.45 -44.89
C ARG A 25 -15.82 -8.45 -45.56
N GLY A 26 -15.12 -8.88 -46.61
CA GLY A 26 -14.29 -8.00 -47.42
C GLY A 26 -15.16 -7.02 -48.20
N ASP A 27 -14.76 -5.75 -48.19
CA ASP A 27 -15.15 -4.79 -49.22
C ASP A 27 -13.89 -4.06 -49.74
N PRO A 28 -13.65 -4.05 -51.06
CA PRO A 28 -12.41 -3.56 -51.66
C PRO A 28 -12.58 -2.11 -52.13
N GLU A 29 -12.34 -1.13 -51.26
CA GLU A 29 -12.35 0.27 -51.72
C GLU A 29 -11.45 1.21 -50.92
N LYS A 30 -10.19 0.82 -50.74
CA LYS A 30 -9.09 1.76 -50.41
C LYS A 30 -7.79 1.39 -51.15
N GLN A 31 -7.89 1.24 -52.46
CA GLN A 31 -6.76 1.36 -53.37
C GLN A 31 -7.11 2.43 -54.39
N ARG A 32 -6.69 3.67 -54.12
CA ARG A 32 -6.42 4.76 -55.07
C ARG A 32 -6.38 6.07 -54.29
N LEU A 33 -5.18 6.47 -53.88
CA LEU A 33 -4.72 7.86 -53.75
C LEU A 33 -3.35 7.82 -53.04
N ASN A 34 -2.30 7.60 -53.84
CA ASN A 34 -1.00 8.27 -53.70
C ASN A 34 -0.06 7.76 -54.79
N GLN A 35 -0.09 8.45 -55.93
CA GLN A 35 1.00 8.46 -56.90
C GLN A 35 1.39 9.91 -57.12
N GLN A 36 2.61 10.30 -56.72
CA GLN A 36 3.46 11.28 -57.40
C GLN A 36 4.85 11.38 -56.73
N PRO A 37 5.88 11.95 -57.38
CA PRO A 37 6.84 11.21 -58.20
C PRO A 37 8.30 11.30 -57.70
N ASP A 38 9.19 10.57 -58.38
CA ASP A 38 10.64 10.53 -58.19
C ASP A 38 11.33 11.89 -57.96
N SER A 39 12.15 11.97 -56.92
CA SER A 39 13.28 12.90 -56.87
C SER A 39 14.48 12.34 -56.09
N LYS A 40 15.52 11.98 -56.85
CA LYS A 40 16.97 12.09 -56.57
C LYS A 40 17.49 11.60 -55.21
N SER A 41 18.27 10.51 -55.30
CA SER A 41 19.15 9.94 -54.28
C SER A 41 20.04 10.98 -53.60
N VAL A 42 19.79 11.23 -52.31
CA VAL A 42 20.77 11.75 -51.36
C VAL A 42 21.20 10.57 -50.48
N ARG A 43 22.44 10.11 -50.66
CA ARG A 43 23.08 9.13 -49.79
C ARG A 43 23.30 9.78 -48.43
N TRP A 44 22.44 9.49 -47.47
CA TRP A 44 22.78 9.67 -46.05
C TRP A 44 23.71 8.52 -45.68
N THR A 45 24.95 8.86 -45.36
CA THR A 45 25.86 7.96 -44.66
C THR A 45 25.19 7.57 -43.34
N GLU A 46 24.81 6.30 -43.23
CA GLU A 46 24.36 5.71 -41.98
C GLU A 46 25.40 6.01 -40.91
N SER A 47 24.96 6.67 -39.84
CA SER A 47 25.75 6.71 -38.61
C SER A 47 25.83 5.28 -38.08
N PRO A 48 26.96 4.82 -37.52
CA PRO A 48 27.04 3.48 -36.95
C PRO A 48 25.98 3.35 -35.84
N PRO A 49 25.36 2.17 -35.67
CA PRO A 49 24.43 1.96 -34.56
C PRO A 49 25.13 2.23 -33.23
N ALA A 50 24.48 3.01 -32.37
CA ALA A 50 25.01 3.44 -31.07
C ALA A 50 25.14 2.31 -30.03
N ASP A 51 24.90 1.04 -30.41
CA ASP A 51 24.82 -0.10 -29.49
C ASP A 51 26.13 -0.93 -29.38
N ALA A 52 27.21 -0.53 -30.07
CA ALA A 52 28.51 -1.21 -30.00
C ALA A 52 29.27 -1.03 -28.66
N SER A 53 28.62 -0.49 -27.61
CA SER A 53 29.29 -0.07 -26.37
C SER A 53 29.02 -0.97 -25.15
N LEU A 54 28.21 -2.01 -25.30
CA LEU A 54 27.96 -2.98 -24.24
C LEU A 54 28.29 -4.36 -24.79
N GLY A 55 29.20 -5.09 -24.16
CA GLY A 55 29.71 -6.38 -24.66
C GLY A 55 28.71 -7.54 -24.62
N PHE A 56 27.41 -7.27 -24.80
CA PHE A 56 26.36 -8.27 -24.92
C PHE A 56 26.35 -8.88 -26.33
N LEU A 57 26.05 -10.17 -26.44
CA LEU A 57 25.77 -10.79 -27.73
C LEU A 57 24.62 -10.03 -28.40
N GLU A 58 24.78 -9.70 -29.69
CA GLU A 58 23.68 -9.07 -30.42
C GLU A 58 22.46 -10.02 -30.46
N PRO A 59 21.23 -9.49 -30.55
CA PRO A 59 20.03 -10.33 -30.60
C PRO A 59 20.09 -11.36 -31.73
N GLY A 60 19.74 -12.62 -31.45
CA GLY A 60 19.68 -13.68 -32.46
C GLY A 60 21.02 -14.11 -33.07
N VAL A 61 22.16 -13.79 -32.43
CA VAL A 61 23.50 -14.10 -32.96
C VAL A 61 23.84 -15.60 -32.98
N ASP A 62 23.16 -16.43 -32.16
CA ASP A 62 23.45 -17.88 -32.11
C ASP A 62 22.18 -18.69 -31.73
N PRO A 63 21.21 -18.86 -32.65
CA PRO A 63 19.98 -19.64 -32.41
C PRO A 63 20.22 -21.17 -32.49
N GLU A 64 21.47 -21.65 -32.47
CA GLU A 64 21.76 -23.08 -32.57
C GLU A 64 21.45 -23.82 -31.25
N ASN A 65 20.16 -23.99 -30.96
CA ASN A 65 19.60 -24.67 -29.79
C ASN A 65 19.78 -26.20 -29.87
N ARG A 66 21.05 -26.65 -29.87
CA ARG A 66 21.46 -28.04 -30.01
C ARG A 66 22.24 -28.52 -28.78
N LEU A 67 22.00 -29.77 -28.41
CA LEU A 67 22.73 -30.42 -27.32
C LEU A 67 24.23 -30.60 -27.65
N PHE A 68 25.06 -30.78 -26.62
CA PHE A 68 26.51 -30.99 -26.65
C PHE A 68 27.36 -29.72 -26.85
N LEU A 69 28.12 -29.62 -27.95
CA LEU A 69 29.13 -28.57 -28.15
C LEU A 69 28.53 -27.15 -28.20
N PRO A 70 27.40 -26.90 -28.89
CA PRO A 70 26.75 -25.58 -28.90
C PRO A 70 26.28 -25.19 -27.50
N PHE A 71 25.59 -26.10 -26.79
CA PHE A 71 25.16 -25.89 -25.42
C PHE A 71 26.32 -25.54 -24.46
N LEU A 72 27.45 -26.26 -24.51
CA LEU A 72 28.61 -25.96 -23.67
C LEU A 72 29.25 -24.60 -23.99
N LYS A 73 29.25 -24.22 -25.28
CA LYS A 73 29.72 -22.91 -25.72
C LYS A 73 28.79 -21.81 -25.17
N HIS A 74 27.47 -21.98 -25.28
CA HIS A 74 26.49 -21.03 -24.75
C HIS A 74 26.67 -20.78 -23.26
N ILE A 75 26.77 -21.84 -22.44
CA ILE A 75 27.07 -21.71 -21.00
C ILE A 75 28.38 -20.93 -20.77
N THR A 76 29.43 -21.23 -21.54
CA THR A 76 30.74 -20.56 -21.36
C THR A 76 30.67 -19.07 -21.69
N ASP A 77 29.98 -18.70 -22.77
CA ASP A 77 29.81 -17.33 -23.22
C ASP A 77 28.96 -16.52 -22.22
N ASP A 78 27.86 -17.10 -21.74
CA ASP A 78 26.98 -16.47 -20.75
C ASP A 78 27.70 -16.21 -19.43
N GLN A 79 28.50 -17.17 -18.94
CA GLN A 79 29.32 -16.98 -17.74
C GLN A 79 30.34 -15.87 -17.95
N ARG A 80 31.09 -15.88 -19.06
CA ARG A 80 32.10 -14.85 -19.37
C ARG A 80 31.47 -13.46 -19.39
N GLN A 81 30.31 -13.32 -20.00
CA GLN A 81 29.57 -12.07 -20.12
C GLN A 81 29.06 -11.58 -18.76
N PHE A 82 28.44 -12.47 -17.97
CA PHE A 82 27.96 -12.12 -16.63
C PHE A 82 29.09 -11.59 -15.74
N TRP A 83 30.23 -12.28 -15.70
CA TRP A 83 31.37 -11.88 -14.85
C TRP A 83 32.13 -10.66 -15.38
N ALA A 84 32.00 -10.31 -16.66
CA ALA A 84 32.56 -9.09 -17.24
C ALA A 84 31.66 -7.84 -17.02
N SER A 85 30.37 -8.04 -16.75
CA SER A 85 29.36 -6.98 -16.59
C SER A 85 29.64 -5.90 -15.52
N PRO A 86 30.39 -6.13 -14.41
CA PRO A 86 30.65 -5.09 -13.41
C PRO A 86 31.40 -3.86 -13.96
N LYS A 87 32.09 -3.97 -15.10
CA LYS A 87 32.74 -2.84 -15.77
C LYS A 87 31.72 -1.83 -16.33
N GLU A 88 30.52 -2.29 -16.65
CA GLU A 88 29.44 -1.48 -17.23
C GLU A 88 28.52 -0.86 -16.17
N LEU A 89 28.44 -1.45 -14.97
CA LEU A 89 27.73 -0.90 -13.81
C LEU A 89 28.31 0.44 -13.31
N ARG A 90 29.52 0.82 -13.76
CA ARG A 90 30.16 2.10 -13.43
C ARG A 90 29.57 3.30 -14.18
N GLN A 91 28.70 3.06 -15.16
CA GLN A 91 28.03 4.15 -15.87
C GLN A 91 27.03 4.87 -14.94
N PRO A 92 26.97 6.23 -14.96
CA PRO A 92 26.06 7.00 -14.11
C PRO A 92 24.58 6.56 -14.22
N THR A 93 24.17 6.07 -15.38
CA THR A 93 22.81 5.61 -15.62
C THR A 93 22.52 4.24 -15.01
N ALA A 94 23.48 3.32 -15.02
CA ALA A 94 23.36 2.02 -14.37
C ALA A 94 23.32 2.16 -12.84
N LEU A 95 24.08 3.12 -12.29
CA LEU A 95 24.07 3.43 -10.87
C LEU A 95 22.70 3.92 -10.37
N LYS A 96 21.94 4.66 -11.19
CA LYS A 96 20.58 5.12 -10.83
C LYS A 96 19.59 3.97 -10.62
N THR A 97 19.75 2.85 -11.33
CA THR A 97 18.91 1.65 -11.19
C THR A 97 19.46 0.68 -10.15
N PHE A 98 20.78 0.55 -10.05
CA PHE A 98 21.44 -0.37 -9.15
C PHE A 98 21.44 0.10 -7.68
N LEU A 99 21.67 1.39 -7.42
CA LEU A 99 21.74 1.93 -6.05
C LEU A 99 20.46 1.74 -5.24
N PRO A 100 19.25 1.99 -5.79
CA PRO A 100 18.03 1.75 -5.05
C PRO A 100 17.80 0.26 -4.77
N PHE A 101 18.10 -0.62 -5.73
CA PHE A 101 18.02 -2.06 -5.53
C PHE A 101 19.01 -2.56 -4.45
N ALA A 102 20.24 -2.04 -4.47
CA ALA A 102 21.26 -2.33 -3.45
C ALA A 102 20.83 -1.80 -2.07
N GLY A 103 20.27 -0.58 -2.01
CA GLY A 103 19.73 0.01 -0.78
C GLY A 103 18.57 -0.79 -0.20
N PHE A 104 17.62 -1.20 -1.04
CA PHE A 104 16.51 -2.08 -0.65
C PHE A 104 17.01 -3.44 -0.13
N THR A 105 17.95 -4.06 -0.85
CA THR A 105 18.57 -5.33 -0.45
C THR A 105 19.32 -5.19 0.88
N GLY A 106 20.07 -4.09 1.08
CA GLY A 106 20.74 -3.80 2.34
C GLY A 106 19.76 -3.63 3.51
N GLY A 107 18.63 -2.95 3.28
CA GLY A 107 17.54 -2.85 4.24
C GLY A 107 16.93 -4.21 4.61
N LEU A 108 16.72 -5.09 3.62
CA LEU A 108 16.28 -6.46 3.88
C LEU A 108 17.32 -7.25 4.68
N ILE A 109 18.60 -7.19 4.31
CA ILE A 109 19.68 -7.87 5.06
C ILE A 109 19.69 -7.45 6.52
N ALA A 110 19.49 -6.15 6.81
CA ALA A 110 19.40 -5.65 8.19
C ALA A 110 18.17 -6.18 8.95
N GLY A 111 17.04 -6.39 8.27
CA GLY A 111 15.78 -6.88 8.86
C GLY A 111 15.58 -8.40 8.85
N ASP A 112 16.40 -9.14 8.10
CA ASP A 112 16.22 -10.55 7.77
C ASP A 112 16.07 -11.47 8.99
N SER A 113 16.94 -11.29 9.99
CA SER A 113 16.92 -12.10 11.22
C SER A 113 15.62 -11.91 12.00
N TRP A 114 15.09 -10.68 12.03
CA TRP A 114 13.83 -10.37 12.67
C TRP A 114 12.65 -10.97 11.89
N ILE A 115 12.63 -10.81 10.56
CA ILE A 115 11.56 -11.36 9.70
C ILE A 115 11.51 -12.88 9.82
N ALA A 116 12.66 -13.55 9.75
CA ALA A 116 12.74 -15.01 9.85
C ALA A 116 12.25 -15.55 11.21
N LYS A 117 12.41 -14.77 12.30
CA LYS A 117 11.90 -15.13 13.63
C LYS A 117 10.38 -15.03 13.73
N GLN A 118 9.72 -14.23 12.88
CA GLN A 118 8.25 -14.13 12.82
C GLN A 118 7.61 -15.33 12.10
N VAL A 119 8.37 -16.13 11.34
CA VAL A 119 7.85 -17.27 10.59
C VAL A 119 7.44 -18.42 11.55
N PRO A 120 6.16 -18.84 11.55
CA PRO A 120 5.68 -19.95 12.40
C PRO A 120 6.40 -21.27 12.10
N THR A 121 6.80 -21.98 13.15
CA THR A 121 7.56 -23.24 13.02
C THR A 121 6.74 -24.42 12.53
N ASN A 122 5.41 -24.39 12.69
CA ASN A 122 4.51 -25.49 12.36
C ASN A 122 4.28 -25.72 10.85
N GLN A 123 4.70 -24.80 9.98
CA GLN A 123 4.55 -24.93 8.51
C GLN A 123 5.88 -25.09 7.77
N VAL A 124 7.00 -25.18 8.50
CA VAL A 124 8.35 -25.20 7.93
C VAL A 124 8.54 -26.41 7.02
N GLN A 125 8.21 -27.61 7.49
CA GLN A 125 8.40 -28.84 6.71
C GLN A 125 7.53 -28.87 5.44
N ARG A 126 6.26 -28.45 5.55
CA ARG A 126 5.36 -28.34 4.40
C ARG A 126 5.90 -27.37 3.36
N SER A 127 6.40 -26.21 3.78
CA SER A 127 6.99 -25.21 2.89
C SER A 127 8.25 -25.71 2.18
N ARG A 128 9.12 -26.45 2.90
CA ARG A 128 10.30 -27.11 2.32
C ARG A 128 9.91 -28.13 1.25
N ILE A 129 8.90 -28.95 1.52
CA ILE A 129 8.36 -29.92 0.55
C ILE A 129 7.83 -29.20 -0.69
N ILE A 130 6.91 -28.25 -0.51
CA ILE A 130 6.30 -27.51 -1.64
C ILE A 130 7.38 -26.88 -2.52
N SER A 131 8.30 -26.14 -1.91
CA SER A 131 9.35 -25.45 -2.65
C SER A 131 10.32 -26.39 -3.37
N ASN A 132 10.65 -27.57 -2.81
CA ASN A 132 11.53 -28.55 -3.45
C ASN A 132 10.82 -29.17 -4.65
N TYR A 133 9.62 -29.72 -4.44
CA TYR A 133 8.84 -30.36 -5.49
C TYR A 133 8.53 -29.38 -6.61
N ALA A 134 8.15 -28.13 -6.30
CA ALA A 134 7.86 -27.13 -7.31
C ALA A 134 9.07 -26.85 -8.22
N VAL A 135 10.28 -26.71 -7.66
CA VAL A 135 11.49 -26.49 -8.49
C VAL A 135 11.87 -27.75 -9.27
N PHE A 136 11.80 -28.94 -8.67
CA PHE A 136 12.03 -30.19 -9.41
C PHE A 136 11.01 -30.38 -10.55
N SER A 137 9.76 -29.99 -10.32
CA SER A 137 8.72 -30.00 -11.35
C SER A 137 9.00 -28.96 -12.44
N LEU A 138 9.53 -27.78 -12.13
CA LEU A 138 9.93 -26.79 -13.14
C LEU A 138 11.10 -27.29 -14.01
N VAL A 139 12.13 -27.87 -13.39
CA VAL A 139 13.25 -28.48 -14.11
C VAL A 139 12.78 -29.67 -14.95
N GLY A 140 11.93 -30.52 -14.38
CA GLY A 140 11.31 -31.65 -15.07
C GLY A 140 10.40 -31.20 -16.23
N ALA A 141 9.67 -30.10 -16.07
CA ALA A 141 8.84 -29.51 -17.11
C ALA A 141 9.68 -28.89 -18.24
N ALA A 142 10.81 -28.24 -17.92
CA ALA A 142 11.73 -27.72 -18.93
C ALA A 142 12.32 -28.87 -19.78
N ALA A 143 12.89 -29.89 -19.14
CA ALA A 143 13.43 -31.07 -19.82
C ALA A 143 12.34 -31.87 -20.56
N GLY A 144 11.15 -31.97 -19.97
CA GLY A 144 9.96 -32.59 -20.55
C GLY A 144 9.46 -31.84 -21.78
N SER A 145 9.48 -30.51 -21.76
CA SER A 145 9.07 -29.67 -22.90
C SER A 145 10.03 -29.84 -24.08
N TYR A 146 11.35 -29.91 -23.81
CA TYR A 146 12.33 -30.21 -24.84
C TYR A 146 12.08 -31.58 -25.51
N THR A 147 11.95 -32.63 -24.70
CA THR A 147 11.76 -34.00 -25.19
C THR A 147 10.40 -34.19 -25.86
N PHE A 148 9.32 -33.67 -25.29
CA PHE A 148 7.98 -33.74 -25.85
C PHE A 148 7.86 -32.89 -27.12
N GLY A 149 8.48 -31.71 -27.16
CA GLY A 149 8.59 -30.88 -28.36
C GLY A 149 9.29 -31.64 -29.50
N GLN A 150 10.38 -32.35 -29.19
CA GLN A 150 11.07 -33.20 -30.16
C GLN A 150 10.19 -34.35 -30.67
N LEU A 151 9.45 -35.02 -29.77
CA LEU A 151 8.56 -36.13 -30.14
C LEU A 151 7.35 -35.67 -30.96
N THR A 152 6.80 -34.50 -30.65
CA THR A 152 5.60 -33.94 -31.30
C THR A 152 5.92 -33.04 -32.50
N ARG A 153 7.20 -32.84 -32.82
CA ARG A 153 7.69 -31.89 -33.84
C ARG A 153 7.16 -30.47 -33.62
N ASN A 154 7.08 -30.06 -32.35
CA ASN A 154 6.72 -28.70 -31.95
C ASN A 154 8.01 -27.95 -31.60
N ASP A 155 8.53 -27.20 -32.57
CA ASP A 155 9.81 -26.50 -32.45
C ASP A 155 9.79 -25.42 -31.35
N HIS A 156 8.67 -24.70 -31.20
CA HIS A 156 8.51 -23.67 -30.16
C HIS A 156 8.54 -24.26 -28.74
N LEU A 157 7.85 -25.39 -28.53
CA LEU A 157 7.90 -26.08 -27.23
C LEU A 157 9.27 -26.70 -26.95
N ARG A 158 9.95 -27.18 -27.99
CA ARG A 158 11.32 -27.71 -27.88
C ARG A 158 12.28 -26.61 -27.44
N GLU A 159 12.22 -25.45 -28.08
CA GLU A 159 13.04 -24.29 -27.76
C GLU A 159 12.79 -23.80 -26.33
N THR A 160 11.52 -23.62 -25.95
CA THR A 160 11.17 -23.22 -24.58
C THR A 160 11.83 -24.12 -23.54
N GLY A 161 11.79 -25.45 -23.77
CA GLY A 161 12.43 -26.42 -22.89
C GLY A 161 13.95 -26.34 -22.86
N PHE A 162 14.58 -26.08 -24.02
CA PHE A 162 16.02 -25.91 -24.16
C PHE A 162 16.50 -24.66 -23.41
N LEU A 163 15.93 -23.49 -23.72
CA LEU A 163 16.32 -22.21 -23.12
C LEU A 163 16.01 -22.17 -21.62
N SER A 164 14.90 -22.78 -21.18
CA SER A 164 14.58 -22.91 -19.76
C SER A 164 15.64 -23.74 -19.01
N SER A 165 16.15 -24.80 -19.64
CA SER A 165 17.18 -25.65 -19.07
C SER A 165 18.54 -24.95 -19.01
N GLU A 166 18.90 -24.24 -20.08
CA GLU A 166 20.11 -23.39 -20.14
C GLU A 166 20.08 -22.28 -19.09
N ALA A 167 18.96 -21.59 -18.96
CA ALA A 167 18.77 -20.51 -17.99
C ALA A 167 18.82 -21.01 -16.54
N ALA A 168 18.19 -22.16 -16.26
CA ALA A 168 18.26 -22.79 -14.95
C ALA A 168 19.70 -23.20 -14.58
N LEU A 169 20.45 -23.77 -15.52
CA LEU A 169 21.84 -24.19 -15.31
C LEU A 169 22.77 -23.00 -15.11
N ASN A 170 22.70 -21.97 -15.96
CA ASN A 170 23.46 -20.73 -15.80
C ASN A 170 23.18 -20.06 -14.45
N SER A 171 21.90 -19.97 -14.06
CA SER A 171 21.50 -19.43 -12.76
C SER A 171 22.06 -20.24 -11.60
N THR A 172 22.08 -21.57 -11.73
CA THR A 172 22.66 -22.46 -10.72
C THR A 172 24.15 -22.20 -10.56
N LEU A 173 24.92 -22.18 -11.64
CA LEU A 173 26.37 -21.95 -11.58
C LEU A 173 26.73 -20.62 -10.91
N ILE A 174 26.05 -19.54 -11.29
CA ILE A 174 26.30 -18.21 -10.75
C ILE A 174 25.90 -18.14 -9.26
N THR A 175 24.74 -18.70 -8.89
CA THR A 175 24.31 -18.71 -7.49
C THR A 175 25.26 -19.49 -6.59
N TYR A 176 25.80 -20.63 -7.04
CA TYR A 176 26.82 -21.38 -6.29
C TYR A 176 28.12 -20.58 -6.13
N ALA A 177 28.59 -19.87 -7.18
CA ALA A 177 29.75 -19.01 -7.05
C ALA A 177 29.55 -17.90 -5.99
N PHE A 178 28.37 -17.27 -5.95
CA PHE A 178 28.04 -16.31 -4.89
C PHE A 178 27.91 -16.94 -3.51
N LYS A 179 27.42 -18.18 -3.40
CA LYS A 179 27.35 -18.89 -2.12
C LYS A 179 28.74 -19.16 -1.55
N GLU A 180 29.67 -19.60 -2.38
CA GLU A 180 31.08 -19.76 -1.98
C GLU A 180 31.73 -18.43 -1.61
N ALA A 181 31.37 -17.33 -2.28
CA ALA A 181 31.91 -16.02 -1.97
C ALA A 181 31.35 -15.43 -0.67
N THR A 182 30.04 -15.58 -0.42
CA THR A 182 29.33 -14.91 0.69
C THR A 182 29.24 -15.76 1.94
N MET A 183 29.29 -17.08 1.79
CA MET A 183 29.17 -18.11 2.83
C MET A 183 28.15 -17.80 3.94
N ARG A 184 26.96 -17.31 3.56
CA ARG A 184 25.94 -16.84 4.50
C ARG A 184 25.20 -17.99 5.18
N LEU A 185 25.11 -17.99 6.51
CA LEU A 185 24.32 -18.95 7.28
C LEU A 185 22.83 -18.84 6.97
N ARG A 186 22.12 -19.98 6.98
CA ARG A 186 20.66 -20.03 6.79
C ARG A 186 19.90 -19.63 8.06
N PRO A 187 18.59 -19.29 7.96
CA PRO A 187 17.77 -18.97 9.13
C PRO A 187 17.66 -20.10 10.17
N ASP A 188 17.89 -21.36 9.77
CA ASP A 188 17.87 -22.53 10.64
C ASP A 188 19.28 -22.97 11.12
N GLN A 189 20.31 -22.16 10.88
CA GLN A 189 21.70 -22.42 11.26
C GLN A 189 22.23 -21.36 12.24
N GLY A 190 23.24 -21.74 13.03
CA GLY A 190 23.89 -20.85 13.99
C GLY A 190 22.92 -20.24 15.00
N ASP A 191 23.01 -18.93 15.21
CA ASP A 191 22.12 -18.13 16.05
C ASP A 191 20.84 -17.65 15.32
N GLY A 192 20.64 -18.06 14.06
CA GLY A 192 19.54 -17.64 13.21
C GLY A 192 19.62 -16.19 12.73
N ASN A 193 20.75 -15.49 12.93
CA ASN A 193 20.93 -14.10 12.50
C ASN A 193 21.46 -13.98 11.06
N GLY A 194 21.90 -15.08 10.44
CA GLY A 194 22.30 -15.11 9.03
C GLY A 194 23.63 -14.44 8.75
N ALA A 195 24.63 -14.69 9.62
CA ALA A 195 25.99 -14.16 9.47
C ALA A 195 26.61 -14.57 8.12
N PHE A 196 27.31 -13.62 7.50
CA PHE A 196 28.09 -13.84 6.28
C PHE A 196 29.48 -14.39 6.62
N PHE A 197 30.11 -15.05 5.65
CA PHE A 197 31.48 -15.56 5.71
C PHE A 197 31.73 -16.63 6.80
N GLN A 198 30.70 -17.42 7.13
CA GLN A 198 30.77 -18.47 8.18
C GLN A 198 30.44 -19.87 7.66
N GLY A 199 30.73 -20.15 6.38
CA GLY A 199 30.55 -21.47 5.77
C GLY A 199 29.11 -21.86 5.43
N GLY A 200 28.15 -20.92 5.45
CA GLY A 200 26.76 -21.19 5.08
C GLY A 200 26.47 -21.08 3.58
N THR A 201 25.30 -21.53 3.13
CA THR A 201 24.92 -21.53 1.69
C THR A 201 23.60 -20.81 1.43
N SER A 202 23.30 -19.76 2.20
CA SER A 202 22.00 -19.07 2.13
C SER A 202 21.90 -18.05 0.99
N PHE A 203 22.96 -17.29 0.71
CA PHE A 203 22.87 -16.13 -0.20
C PHE A 203 23.57 -16.39 -1.55
N PRO A 204 22.93 -16.07 -2.69
CA PRO A 204 21.49 -15.89 -2.88
C PRO A 204 20.75 -17.24 -2.97
N SER A 205 19.42 -17.23 -3.02
CA SER A 205 18.63 -18.47 -3.11
C SER A 205 18.71 -19.14 -4.48
N GLU A 206 19.21 -20.38 -4.55
CA GLU A 206 19.28 -21.13 -5.81
C GLU A 206 17.88 -21.48 -6.35
N HIS A 207 16.95 -21.82 -5.46
CA HIS A 207 15.59 -22.18 -5.84
C HIS A 207 14.81 -21.00 -6.41
N ALA A 208 15.02 -19.79 -5.86
CA ALA A 208 14.45 -18.57 -6.42
C ALA A 208 15.07 -18.29 -7.80
N ALA A 209 16.39 -18.38 -7.94
CA ALA A 209 17.05 -18.12 -9.23
C ALA A 209 16.58 -19.07 -10.34
N ILE A 210 16.53 -20.37 -10.08
CA ILE A 210 16.03 -21.36 -11.05
C ILE A 210 14.56 -21.09 -11.41
N ALA A 211 13.71 -20.85 -10.41
CA ALA A 211 12.28 -20.67 -10.67
C ALA A 211 12.01 -19.40 -11.49
N TRP A 212 12.70 -18.31 -11.18
CA TRP A 212 12.55 -17.04 -11.89
C TRP A 212 13.21 -17.04 -13.27
N SER A 213 14.29 -17.82 -13.48
CA SER A 213 14.90 -17.98 -14.80
C SER A 213 13.98 -18.75 -15.75
N VAL A 214 13.44 -19.88 -15.31
CA VAL A 214 12.47 -20.67 -16.09
C VAL A 214 11.19 -19.88 -16.34
N ALA A 215 10.65 -19.22 -15.31
CA ALA A 215 9.47 -18.38 -15.47
C ALA A 215 9.71 -17.22 -16.46
N SER A 216 10.90 -16.64 -16.47
CA SER A 216 11.26 -15.62 -17.46
C SER A 216 11.21 -16.20 -18.87
N ILE A 217 11.85 -17.34 -19.16
CA ILE A 217 11.80 -17.96 -20.49
C ILE A 217 10.34 -18.22 -20.91
N VAL A 218 9.57 -18.94 -20.09
CA VAL A 218 8.18 -19.31 -20.40
C VAL A 218 7.30 -18.08 -20.65
N ALA A 219 7.48 -17.02 -19.85
CA ALA A 219 6.69 -15.80 -19.99
C ALA A 219 7.00 -15.02 -21.27
N HIS A 220 8.20 -15.17 -21.83
CA HIS A 220 8.56 -14.50 -23.08
C HIS A 220 8.32 -15.38 -24.33
N GLU A 221 8.52 -16.70 -24.26
CA GLU A 221 8.14 -17.65 -25.32
C GLU A 221 6.62 -17.66 -25.55
N TYR A 222 5.84 -17.60 -24.47
CA TYR A 222 4.38 -17.57 -24.52
C TYR A 222 3.82 -16.27 -23.93
N PRO A 223 3.95 -15.14 -24.66
CA PRO A 223 3.52 -13.84 -24.16
C PRO A 223 1.99 -13.78 -24.06
N GLY A 224 1.48 -13.72 -22.84
CA GLY A 224 0.05 -13.62 -22.58
C GLY A 224 -0.22 -13.37 -21.10
N PRO A 225 -1.24 -12.57 -20.74
CA PRO A 225 -1.48 -12.16 -19.36
C PRO A 225 -1.66 -13.34 -18.40
N VAL A 226 -2.32 -14.41 -18.86
CA VAL A 226 -2.53 -15.63 -18.07
C VAL A 226 -1.23 -16.40 -17.89
N THR A 227 -0.46 -16.61 -18.97
CA THR A 227 0.80 -17.34 -18.93
C THR A 227 1.84 -16.63 -18.08
N THR A 228 1.98 -15.31 -18.25
CA THR A 228 2.85 -14.46 -17.43
C THR A 228 2.45 -14.52 -15.96
N LEU A 229 1.16 -14.41 -15.64
CA LEU A 229 0.66 -14.52 -14.27
C LEU A 229 0.94 -15.90 -13.67
N MET A 230 0.74 -16.98 -14.43
CA MET A 230 1.00 -18.34 -13.96
C MET A 230 2.50 -18.60 -13.76
N ALA A 231 3.34 -18.22 -14.73
CA ALA A 231 4.79 -18.43 -14.67
C ALA A 231 5.41 -17.69 -13.47
N TYR A 232 5.16 -16.39 -13.35
CA TYR A 232 5.68 -15.61 -12.22
C TYR A 232 4.95 -15.90 -10.91
N GLY A 233 3.68 -16.32 -10.93
CA GLY A 233 2.94 -16.77 -9.76
C GLY A 233 3.52 -18.06 -9.16
N LEU A 234 3.89 -19.02 -10.00
CA LEU A 234 4.59 -20.24 -9.56
C LEU A 234 5.99 -19.92 -9.02
N ALA A 235 6.76 -19.07 -9.72
CA ALA A 235 8.07 -18.64 -9.23
C ALA A 235 7.98 -17.90 -7.88
N SER A 236 6.98 -17.05 -7.71
CA SER A 236 6.68 -16.36 -6.44
C SER A 236 6.30 -17.35 -5.34
N THR A 237 5.53 -18.40 -5.65
CA THR A 237 5.18 -19.46 -4.71
C THR A 237 6.42 -20.19 -4.21
N VAL A 238 7.36 -20.55 -5.10
CA VAL A 238 8.66 -21.13 -4.73
C VAL A 238 9.42 -20.20 -3.80
N THR A 239 9.50 -18.92 -4.17
CA THR A 239 10.26 -17.87 -3.45
C THR A 239 9.72 -17.69 -2.03
N LEU A 240 8.41 -17.53 -1.88
CA LEU A 240 7.74 -17.38 -0.58
C LEU A 240 7.92 -18.62 0.29
N THR A 241 7.78 -19.81 -0.30
CA THR A 241 7.90 -21.08 0.44
C THR A 241 9.34 -21.38 0.91
N ARG A 242 10.36 -20.77 0.29
CA ARG A 242 11.74 -20.82 0.80
C ARG A 242 11.93 -19.99 2.06
N VAL A 243 11.29 -18.83 2.14
CA VAL A 243 11.28 -17.98 3.35
C VAL A 243 10.50 -18.65 4.46
N THR A 244 9.27 -19.12 4.19
CA THR A 244 8.45 -19.79 5.21
C THR A 244 9.00 -21.16 5.61
N GLY A 245 9.80 -21.78 4.74
CA GLY A 245 10.56 -23.00 5.04
C GLY A 245 11.84 -22.77 5.85
N LYS A 246 12.16 -21.53 6.23
CA LYS A 246 13.40 -21.14 6.91
C LYS A 246 14.67 -21.63 6.19
N GLN A 247 14.60 -21.75 4.86
CA GLN A 247 15.76 -22.17 4.04
C GLN A 247 16.57 -20.97 3.56
N HIS A 248 15.93 -19.81 3.47
CA HIS A 248 16.51 -18.56 3.00
C HIS A 248 15.87 -17.38 3.72
N PHE A 249 16.64 -16.31 3.89
CA PHE A 249 16.13 -15.02 4.32
C PHE A 249 15.40 -14.30 3.17
N PRO A 250 14.52 -13.32 3.46
CA PRO A 250 13.90 -12.46 2.45
C PRO A 250 14.88 -11.86 1.44
N SER A 251 16.03 -11.32 1.88
CA SER A 251 17.01 -10.77 0.94
C SER A 251 17.62 -11.83 0.01
N ASP A 252 17.89 -13.05 0.50
CA ASP A 252 18.45 -14.15 -0.28
C ASP A 252 17.54 -14.49 -1.47
N VAL A 253 16.23 -14.56 -1.21
CA VAL A 253 15.25 -14.92 -2.24
C VAL A 253 15.00 -13.77 -3.20
N VAL A 254 15.00 -12.51 -2.74
CA VAL A 254 14.88 -11.32 -3.63
C VAL A 254 16.05 -11.24 -4.60
N VAL A 255 17.29 -11.37 -4.11
CA VAL A 255 18.48 -11.33 -4.96
C VAL A 255 18.49 -12.53 -5.90
N GLY A 256 18.12 -13.72 -5.42
CA GLY A 256 17.98 -14.91 -6.26
C GLY A 256 16.96 -14.72 -7.39
N SER A 257 15.78 -14.18 -7.08
CA SER A 257 14.72 -13.89 -8.06
C SER A 257 15.18 -12.92 -9.15
N VAL A 258 15.82 -11.81 -8.77
CA VAL A 258 16.31 -10.81 -9.73
C VAL A 258 17.40 -11.39 -10.61
N LEU A 259 18.33 -12.15 -10.03
CA LEU A 259 19.38 -12.81 -10.79
C LEU A 259 18.82 -13.81 -11.80
N GLY A 260 17.88 -14.66 -11.38
CA GLY A 260 17.22 -15.65 -12.24
C GLY A 260 16.45 -14.98 -13.38
N TRP A 261 15.63 -13.98 -13.05
CA TRP A 261 14.89 -13.20 -14.05
C TRP A 261 15.82 -12.55 -15.08
N TYR A 262 16.92 -11.94 -14.62
CA TYR A 262 17.90 -11.33 -15.48
C TYR A 262 18.54 -12.34 -16.45
N LEU A 263 19.02 -13.49 -15.93
CA LEU A 263 19.67 -14.51 -16.75
C LEU A 263 18.71 -15.14 -17.76
N GLY A 264 17.49 -15.47 -17.35
CA GLY A 264 16.46 -15.97 -18.27
C GLY A 264 16.19 -14.97 -19.40
N ARG A 265 16.08 -13.68 -19.09
CA ARG A 265 15.89 -12.65 -20.11
C ARG A 265 17.08 -12.52 -21.07
N GLN A 266 18.32 -12.59 -20.57
CA GLN A 266 19.52 -12.50 -21.43
C GLN A 266 19.64 -13.71 -22.36
N ILE A 267 19.38 -14.91 -21.84
CA ILE A 267 19.45 -16.15 -22.63
C ILE A 267 18.37 -16.18 -23.68
N TYR A 268 17.12 -15.85 -23.32
CA TYR A 268 16.05 -15.63 -24.29
C TYR A 268 16.60 -14.70 -25.38
N ARG A 269 17.04 -13.47 -25.02
CA ARG A 269 17.51 -12.45 -25.98
C ARG A 269 18.58 -12.93 -26.95
N ALA A 270 19.54 -13.70 -26.44
CA ALA A 270 20.67 -14.12 -27.23
C ALA A 270 20.38 -15.34 -28.13
N ARG A 271 19.33 -16.13 -27.82
CA ARG A 271 19.17 -17.50 -28.36
C ARG A 271 17.81 -17.83 -28.95
N HIS A 272 16.76 -17.06 -28.66
CA HIS A 272 15.43 -17.42 -29.18
C HIS A 272 15.30 -17.12 -30.68
N ASP A 273 14.72 -18.08 -31.38
CA ASP A 273 14.43 -18.06 -32.82
C ASP A 273 13.19 -17.20 -33.10
N PRO A 274 13.35 -16.02 -33.73
CA PRO A 274 12.23 -15.13 -34.01
C PRO A 274 11.14 -15.73 -34.92
N GLU A 275 11.43 -16.82 -35.64
CA GLU A 275 10.45 -17.49 -36.51
C GLU A 275 9.41 -18.31 -35.72
N LEU A 276 9.66 -18.61 -34.44
CA LEU A 276 8.82 -19.49 -33.62
C LEU A 276 7.70 -18.77 -32.82
N GLY A 277 7.55 -17.46 -33.00
CA GLY A 277 6.60 -16.63 -32.24
C GLY A 277 7.24 -16.10 -30.94
N GLY A 278 6.48 -15.57 -29.98
CA GLY A 278 7.04 -15.07 -28.72
C GLY A 278 7.12 -13.54 -28.63
N ALA A 279 7.73 -13.03 -27.55
CA ALA A 279 7.83 -11.60 -27.28
C ALA A 279 8.92 -10.93 -28.14
N SER A 280 8.64 -9.75 -28.70
CA SER A 280 9.63 -8.98 -29.46
C SER A 280 10.78 -8.46 -28.56
N TRP A 281 11.98 -8.37 -29.13
CA TRP A 281 13.23 -8.11 -28.39
C TRP A 281 13.54 -6.65 -28.09
N GLY A 282 13.34 -6.23 -26.83
CA GLY A 282 13.86 -4.95 -26.35
C GLY A 282 15.03 -4.99 -25.42
N ASN A 283 15.95 -4.07 -25.68
CA ASN A 283 16.80 -3.47 -24.66
C ASN A 283 15.91 -3.08 -23.45
N LEU A 284 16.42 -3.24 -22.22
CA LEU A 284 15.76 -2.81 -20.96
C LEU A 284 15.34 -1.33 -20.96
N ARG A 285 15.72 -0.57 -22.01
CA ARG A 285 15.38 0.83 -22.26
C ARG A 285 14.47 1.09 -23.45
N ASP A 286 14.25 0.15 -24.38
CA ASP A 286 13.69 0.52 -25.71
C ASP A 286 12.50 -0.31 -26.25
N ASP A 287 12.16 -1.49 -25.71
CA ASP A 287 10.91 -2.19 -26.12
C ASP A 287 9.90 -2.36 -24.99
N THR A 288 9.53 -1.24 -24.37
CA THR A 288 8.09 -1.02 -24.39
C THR A 288 7.75 -0.75 -25.84
N GLU A 289 7.22 -1.76 -26.53
CA GLU A 289 6.40 -1.58 -27.71
C GLU A 289 5.68 -0.25 -27.56
N LYS A 290 5.87 0.67 -28.51
CA LYS A 290 5.28 2.01 -28.56
C LYS A 290 3.75 1.93 -28.74
N THR A 291 3.08 1.05 -28.01
CA THR A 291 1.67 1.18 -27.71
C THR A 291 1.57 2.28 -26.66
N PRO A 292 0.92 3.41 -26.95
CA PRO A 292 0.65 4.43 -25.94
C PRO A 292 -0.14 3.76 -24.81
N ARG A 293 0.53 3.42 -23.71
CA ARG A 293 -0.17 2.95 -22.52
C ARG A 293 -0.90 4.16 -21.97
N THR A 294 -2.22 4.04 -21.81
CA THR A 294 -2.98 5.06 -21.11
C THR A 294 -2.44 5.13 -19.68
N ALA A 295 -2.19 6.33 -19.17
CA ALA A 295 -1.62 6.54 -17.83
C ALA A 295 -2.40 5.80 -16.71
N GLY A 296 -3.70 5.53 -16.92
CA GLY A 296 -4.52 4.72 -16.01
C GLY A 296 -4.09 3.25 -15.86
N SER A 297 -3.32 2.71 -16.82
CA SER A 297 -2.78 1.35 -16.78
C SER A 297 -1.38 1.25 -16.17
N MET A 298 -0.76 2.37 -15.81
CA MET A 298 0.58 2.42 -15.24
C MET A 298 0.53 2.22 -13.71
N GLY A 299 1.38 1.35 -13.20
CA GLY A 299 1.53 1.11 -11.77
C GLY A 299 1.87 2.40 -11.02
N SER A 300 1.11 2.70 -9.98
CA SER A 300 1.30 3.88 -9.14
C SER A 300 1.18 3.53 -7.67
N PRO A 301 2.21 3.81 -6.84
CA PRO A 301 2.07 3.65 -5.39
C PRO A 301 1.10 4.71 -4.83
N TYR A 302 0.61 4.46 -3.62
CA TYR A 302 -0.14 5.40 -2.78
C TYR A 302 0.77 6.47 -2.16
N VAL A 303 0.24 7.67 -1.96
CA VAL A 303 0.87 8.72 -1.16
C VAL A 303 0.65 8.45 0.33
N PRO A 304 1.69 8.38 1.17
CA PRO A 304 1.56 8.14 2.62
C PRO A 304 0.66 9.16 3.31
N LEU A 305 -0.22 8.71 4.23
CA LEU A 305 -1.26 9.52 4.87
C LEU A 305 -0.75 10.73 5.65
N ASP A 306 0.49 10.71 6.10
CA ASP A 306 1.19 11.80 6.81
C ASP A 306 1.93 12.77 5.88
N SER A 307 1.67 12.70 4.57
CA SER A 307 2.22 13.60 3.56
C SER A 307 1.55 14.98 3.54
N TRP A 308 2.36 16.02 3.38
CA TRP A 308 1.93 17.42 3.18
C TRP A 308 1.00 17.61 1.96
N VAL A 309 0.98 16.62 1.05
CA VAL A 309 0.15 16.64 -0.16
C VAL A 309 -1.34 16.68 0.16
N TYR A 310 -1.80 15.95 1.19
CA TYR A 310 -3.23 15.91 1.54
C TYR A 310 -3.79 17.29 1.92
N PRO A 311 -3.24 18.01 2.93
CA PRO A 311 -3.75 19.33 3.26
C PRO A 311 -3.59 20.34 2.12
N ALA A 312 -2.57 20.20 1.26
CA ALA A 312 -2.39 21.05 0.09
C ALA A 312 -3.50 20.85 -0.97
N LEU A 313 -3.79 19.61 -1.32
CA LEU A 313 -4.84 19.27 -2.29
C LEU A 313 -6.24 19.55 -1.72
N GLU A 314 -6.47 19.32 -0.43
CA GLU A 314 -7.71 19.70 0.26
C GLU A 314 -7.96 21.20 0.18
N LYS A 315 -6.92 22.01 0.41
CA LYS A 315 -7.01 23.46 0.28
C LYS A 315 -7.38 23.86 -1.15
N LEU A 316 -6.66 23.37 -2.17
CA LEU A 316 -7.00 23.65 -3.57
C LEU A 316 -8.42 23.18 -3.94
N THR A 317 -8.85 22.05 -3.41
CA THR A 317 -10.23 21.53 -3.57
C THR A 317 -11.24 22.47 -2.93
N ALA A 318 -11.01 22.95 -1.70
CA ALA A 318 -11.93 23.86 -1.03
C ALA A 318 -12.11 25.19 -1.80
N PHE A 319 -11.00 25.75 -2.31
CA PHE A 319 -11.02 26.94 -3.17
C PHE A 319 -11.68 26.72 -4.55
N GLY A 320 -11.82 25.46 -4.99
CA GLY A 320 -12.49 25.10 -6.24
C GLY A 320 -11.59 25.00 -7.45
N TYR A 321 -10.28 24.95 -7.25
CA TYR A 321 -9.33 24.61 -8.31
C TYR A 321 -9.39 23.11 -8.66
N ILE A 322 -9.84 22.29 -7.71
CA ILE A 322 -10.02 20.85 -7.89
C ILE A 322 -11.49 20.51 -7.62
N GLU A 323 -12.09 19.75 -8.54
CA GLU A 323 -13.50 19.32 -8.45
C GLU A 323 -13.65 17.81 -8.37
N THR A 324 -12.65 17.04 -8.81
CA THR A 324 -12.71 15.57 -8.92
C THR A 324 -12.16 14.81 -7.72
N ALA A 325 -11.49 15.49 -6.76
CA ALA A 325 -10.92 14.84 -5.58
C ALA A 325 -11.98 14.26 -4.63
N PHE A 326 -11.82 13.01 -4.20
CA PHE A 326 -12.68 12.38 -3.18
C PHE A 326 -11.99 12.42 -1.81
N ILE A 327 -12.36 13.39 -0.97
CA ILE A 327 -11.67 13.66 0.31
C ILE A 327 -11.98 12.59 1.36
N GLY A 328 -13.16 11.96 1.29
CA GLY A 328 -13.58 10.93 2.26
C GLY A 328 -12.93 9.55 2.09
N LEU A 329 -12.07 9.39 1.08
CA LEU A 329 -11.33 8.17 0.80
C LEU A 329 -9.84 8.48 0.63
N LYS A 330 -8.99 7.95 1.50
CA LYS A 330 -7.53 8.03 1.42
C LYS A 330 -6.93 6.66 1.77
N PRO A 331 -5.75 6.30 1.22
CA PRO A 331 -4.84 7.15 0.45
C PRO A 331 -5.20 7.29 -1.04
N TRP A 332 -4.66 8.33 -1.70
CA TRP A 332 -4.67 8.51 -3.15
C TRP A 332 -3.41 7.92 -3.78
N THR A 333 -3.51 7.40 -4.99
CA THR A 333 -2.32 7.01 -5.77
C THR A 333 -1.56 8.27 -6.19
N ARG A 334 -0.24 8.18 -6.36
CA ARG A 334 0.56 9.27 -6.92
C ARG A 334 0.03 9.72 -8.28
N MET A 335 -0.50 8.79 -9.07
CA MET A 335 -1.08 9.11 -10.36
C MET A 335 -2.42 9.87 -10.24
N GLU A 336 -3.28 9.46 -9.30
CA GLU A 336 -4.49 10.22 -8.96
C GLU A 336 -4.12 11.64 -8.52
N CYS A 337 -3.12 11.81 -7.65
CA CYS A 337 -2.66 13.12 -7.22
C CYS A 337 -2.19 13.99 -8.39
N ALA A 338 -1.42 13.46 -9.35
CA ALA A 338 -0.96 14.28 -10.47
C ALA A 338 -2.13 14.73 -11.38
N GLN A 339 -3.15 13.89 -11.58
CA GLN A 339 -4.39 14.31 -12.29
C GLN A 339 -5.11 15.46 -11.55
N LEU A 340 -5.15 15.42 -10.22
CA LEU A 340 -5.71 16.51 -9.41
C LEU A 340 -4.87 17.79 -9.52
N VAL A 341 -3.54 17.66 -9.60
CA VAL A 341 -2.60 18.79 -9.76
C VAL A 341 -2.70 19.42 -11.15
N GLU A 342 -2.86 18.61 -12.19
CA GLU A 342 -3.12 19.07 -13.56
C GLU A 342 -4.43 19.87 -13.63
N GLN A 343 -5.53 19.33 -13.07
CA GLN A 343 -6.81 20.04 -12.98
C GLN A 343 -6.65 21.40 -12.26
N ALA A 344 -5.93 21.42 -11.14
CA ALA A 344 -5.66 22.64 -10.40
C ALA A 344 -4.88 23.66 -11.24
N GLY A 345 -3.86 23.20 -11.99
CA GLY A 345 -3.04 24.06 -12.85
C GLY A 345 -3.85 24.75 -13.94
N GLU A 346 -4.72 24.02 -14.63
CA GLU A 346 -5.62 24.61 -15.62
C GLU A 346 -6.57 25.64 -15.00
N ALA A 347 -7.11 25.34 -13.82
CA ALA A 347 -8.02 26.24 -13.12
C ALA A 347 -7.32 27.53 -12.64
N VAL A 348 -6.06 27.42 -12.18
CA VAL A 348 -5.22 28.58 -11.80
C VAL A 348 -4.92 29.46 -13.01
N GLN A 349 -4.56 28.86 -14.16
CA GLN A 349 -4.30 29.61 -15.39
C GLN A 349 -5.53 30.37 -15.89
N ARG A 350 -6.72 29.79 -15.72
CA ARG A 350 -8.01 30.42 -16.09
C ARG A 350 -8.43 31.54 -15.13
N SER A 351 -7.98 31.53 -13.88
CA SER A 351 -8.29 32.58 -12.92
C SER A 351 -7.36 33.78 -13.11
N GLU A 352 -7.74 34.74 -13.94
CA GLU A 352 -7.06 36.03 -14.05
C GLU A 352 -7.06 36.73 -12.67
N GLY A 353 -5.91 36.76 -11.99
CA GLY A 353 -5.64 37.70 -10.89
C GLY A 353 -6.01 37.31 -9.45
N SER A 354 -6.21 36.03 -9.08
CA SER A 354 -6.56 35.66 -7.70
C SER A 354 -5.58 34.67 -7.03
N ALA A 355 -4.84 35.18 -6.03
CA ALA A 355 -4.05 34.51 -4.99
C ALA A 355 -2.72 33.84 -5.41
N GLY A 356 -1.65 34.64 -5.46
CA GLY A 356 -0.26 34.18 -5.64
C GLY A 356 0.13 33.01 -4.73
N ASP A 357 -0.35 32.98 -3.48
CA ASP A 357 -0.06 31.86 -2.55
C ASP A 357 -0.62 30.50 -3.05
N LEU A 358 -1.75 30.49 -3.75
CA LEU A 358 -2.34 29.24 -4.28
C LEU A 358 -1.67 28.81 -5.58
N ALA A 359 -1.20 29.76 -6.39
CA ALA A 359 -0.34 29.48 -7.54
C ALA A 359 1.01 28.90 -7.10
N ASP A 360 1.61 29.44 -6.04
CA ASP A 360 2.83 28.90 -5.43
C ASP A 360 2.61 27.48 -4.89
N LEU A 361 1.46 27.24 -4.25
CA LEU A 361 1.07 25.91 -3.76
C LEU A 361 0.92 24.90 -4.90
N GLN A 362 0.24 25.31 -5.98
CA GLN A 362 0.05 24.51 -7.18
C GLN A 362 1.38 24.20 -7.86
N SER A 363 2.25 25.20 -8.03
CA SER A 363 3.59 25.03 -8.61
C SER A 363 4.43 24.04 -7.80
N ARG A 364 4.37 24.12 -6.47
CA ARG A 364 5.12 23.20 -5.60
C ARG A 364 4.58 21.77 -5.65
N LEU A 365 3.28 21.59 -5.88
CA LEU A 365 2.69 20.28 -6.15
C LEU A 365 3.09 19.74 -7.54
N GLN A 366 3.20 20.60 -8.56
CA GLN A 366 3.74 20.18 -9.86
C GLN A 366 5.17 19.66 -9.73
N GLU A 367 6.03 20.31 -8.93
CA GLU A 367 7.38 19.83 -8.68
C GLU A 367 7.38 18.47 -7.94
N GLU A 368 6.46 18.27 -7.00
CA GLU A 368 6.30 17.01 -6.26
C GLU A 368 5.88 15.85 -7.18
N PHE A 369 5.02 16.13 -8.14
CA PHE A 369 4.46 15.14 -9.07
C PHE A 369 5.04 15.24 -10.49
N ALA A 370 6.18 15.91 -10.68
CA ALA A 370 6.74 16.18 -12.00
C ALA A 370 6.96 14.91 -12.83
N TYR A 371 7.43 13.83 -12.19
CA TYR A 371 7.56 12.53 -12.84
C TYR A 371 6.21 11.98 -13.29
N GLU A 372 5.20 11.99 -12.42
CA GLU A 372 3.86 11.49 -12.74
C GLU A 372 3.14 12.35 -13.79
N LEU A 373 3.35 13.66 -13.80
CA LEU A 373 2.85 14.55 -14.85
C LEU A 373 3.47 14.20 -16.21
N GLY A 374 4.77 13.90 -16.25
CA GLY A 374 5.42 13.39 -17.47
C GLY A 374 4.80 12.09 -17.98
N LEU A 375 4.32 11.22 -17.09
CA LEU A 375 3.60 9.99 -17.48
C LEU A 375 2.22 10.29 -18.10
N LEU A 376 1.51 11.33 -17.63
CA LEU A 376 0.26 11.78 -18.26
C LEU A 376 0.50 12.30 -19.69
N ASP A 377 1.66 12.92 -19.94
CA ASP A 377 2.09 13.40 -21.26
C ASP A 377 2.59 12.28 -22.20
N GLY A 378 2.53 11.02 -21.76
CA GLY A 378 2.87 9.85 -22.57
C GLY A 378 4.29 9.30 -22.37
N GLN A 379 5.00 9.71 -21.31
CA GLN A 379 6.26 9.05 -20.94
C GLN A 379 6.04 7.62 -20.45
N ASN A 380 7.06 6.78 -20.61
CA ASN A 380 7.04 5.41 -20.11
C ASN A 380 7.30 5.36 -18.61
N ASN A 381 6.57 4.51 -17.90
CA ASN A 381 6.74 4.35 -16.47
C ASN A 381 7.77 3.26 -16.14
N ALA A 382 8.96 3.71 -15.74
CA ALA A 382 10.01 2.88 -15.17
C ALA A 382 10.78 3.73 -14.15
N THR A 383 10.50 3.53 -12.86
CA THR A 383 11.07 4.34 -11.79
C THR A 383 11.46 3.51 -10.58
N ALA A 384 12.52 3.96 -9.90
CA ALA A 384 12.88 3.55 -8.56
C ALA A 384 13.35 4.80 -7.79
N HIS A 385 12.68 5.12 -6.69
CA HIS A 385 12.92 6.32 -5.90
C HIS A 385 12.92 6.02 -4.40
N LEU A 386 13.97 6.49 -3.74
CA LEU A 386 13.98 6.68 -2.30
C LEU A 386 13.09 7.91 -2.01
N GLU A 387 11.99 7.71 -1.29
CA GLU A 387 11.03 8.77 -0.98
C GLU A 387 11.48 9.57 0.24
N SER A 388 11.87 8.90 1.32
CA SER A 388 12.37 9.59 2.50
C SER A 388 13.25 8.71 3.40
N VAL A 389 14.10 9.35 4.20
CA VAL A 389 14.75 8.75 5.38
C VAL A 389 14.61 9.73 6.54
N TYR A 390 14.31 9.24 7.74
CA TYR A 390 14.08 10.10 8.89
C TYR A 390 14.46 9.45 10.23
N ILE A 391 14.72 10.32 11.19
CA ILE A 391 14.78 10.01 12.62
C ILE A 391 13.74 10.86 13.34
N ARG A 392 12.98 10.23 14.23
CA ARG A 392 11.93 10.86 15.03
C ARG A 392 12.17 10.56 16.50
N GLY A 393 12.32 11.60 17.31
CA GLY A 393 12.35 11.51 18.77
C GLY A 393 11.01 11.94 19.36
N VAL A 394 10.50 11.17 20.33
CA VAL A 394 9.27 11.49 21.04
C VAL A 394 9.53 11.40 22.54
N SER A 395 9.47 12.54 23.23
CA SER A 395 9.58 12.61 24.69
C SER A 395 8.22 12.87 25.29
N VAL A 396 7.78 12.02 26.20
CA VAL A 396 6.53 12.18 26.95
C VAL A 396 6.87 12.34 28.43
N SER A 397 6.61 13.51 29.00
CA SER A 397 6.87 13.80 30.42
C SER A 397 5.56 13.80 31.19
N GLY A 398 5.41 12.90 32.17
CA GLY A 398 4.17 12.70 32.93
C GLY A 398 3.36 11.47 32.48
N PRO A 399 2.23 11.18 33.15
CA PRO A 399 1.38 10.06 32.80
C PRO A 399 0.67 10.30 31.46
N ALA A 400 0.73 9.31 30.56
CA ALA A 400 0.12 9.35 29.25
C ALA A 400 -1.07 8.40 29.15
N LEU A 401 -2.09 8.77 28.38
CA LEU A 401 -3.19 7.91 28.00
C LEU A 401 -2.76 7.06 26.80
N THR A 402 -2.73 5.74 26.97
CA THR A 402 -2.23 4.79 25.95
C THR A 402 -3.26 3.75 25.51
N ASP A 403 -4.53 3.94 25.88
CA ASP A 403 -5.62 3.00 25.60
C ASP A 403 -6.77 3.78 24.96
N GLY A 404 -6.69 3.96 23.64
CA GLY A 404 -7.71 4.67 22.87
C GLY A 404 -9.06 3.95 22.78
N TYR A 405 -9.15 2.69 23.23
CA TYR A 405 -10.39 1.92 23.23
C TYR A 405 -11.20 2.20 24.52
N HIS A 406 -10.55 2.28 25.67
CA HIS A 406 -11.20 2.50 26.97
C HIS A 406 -11.10 3.92 27.52
N PHE A 407 -9.92 4.53 27.43
CA PHE A 407 -9.58 5.68 28.28
C PHE A 407 -9.14 6.93 27.52
N GLY A 408 -8.81 6.80 26.24
CA GLY A 408 -8.26 7.87 25.42
C GLY A 408 -6.79 7.67 25.10
N GLN A 409 -6.25 8.56 24.26
CA GLN A 409 -4.92 8.39 23.68
C GLN A 409 -4.22 9.74 23.51
N THR A 410 -3.05 9.89 24.12
CA THR A 410 -2.24 11.13 24.09
C THR A 410 -1.65 11.37 22.71
N LEU A 411 -1.14 10.32 22.05
CA LEU A 411 -0.64 10.35 20.68
C LEU A 411 -1.54 9.50 19.78
N ALA A 412 -2.49 10.16 19.11
CA ALA A 412 -3.45 9.57 18.19
C ALA A 412 -3.01 9.70 16.73
N TYR A 413 -3.54 8.84 15.85
CA TYR A 413 -3.30 8.90 14.39
C TYR A 413 -1.81 8.81 14.03
N ASP A 414 -1.07 8.00 14.80
CA ASP A 414 0.37 7.78 14.67
C ASP A 414 0.68 6.32 14.27
N PHE A 415 -0.16 5.73 13.40
CA PHE A 415 0.02 4.40 12.82
C PHE A 415 0.22 3.28 13.86
N GLY A 416 -0.47 3.39 15.00
CA GLY A 416 -0.35 2.45 16.12
C GLY A 416 1.05 2.32 16.71
N ARG A 417 1.92 3.33 16.52
CA ARG A 417 3.28 3.30 17.08
C ARG A 417 3.24 3.16 18.60
N PRO A 418 4.04 2.25 19.18
CA PRO A 418 4.10 2.13 20.63
C PRO A 418 4.75 3.37 21.23
N PHE A 419 4.16 3.90 22.29
CA PHE A 419 4.75 4.97 23.10
C PHE A 419 4.47 4.76 24.58
N ARG A 420 5.38 5.26 25.42
CA ARG A 420 5.27 5.32 26.90
C ARG A 420 5.90 6.61 27.42
N THR A 421 5.63 6.93 28.69
CA THR A 421 6.33 8.02 29.40
C THR A 421 7.85 7.82 29.32
N GLY A 422 8.58 8.88 29.03
CA GLY A 422 10.02 8.87 28.78
C GLY A 422 10.37 9.09 27.30
N THR A 423 11.56 8.62 26.91
CA THR A 423 12.08 8.80 25.54
C THR A 423 11.71 7.62 24.66
N ASN A 424 11.01 7.90 23.57
CA ASN A 424 10.67 6.98 22.50
C ASN A 424 11.39 7.45 21.24
N ALA A 425 11.67 6.55 20.31
CA ALA A 425 12.38 6.90 19.09
C ALA A 425 11.92 6.04 17.91
N GLN A 426 11.97 6.63 16.72
CA GLN A 426 11.81 5.93 15.46
C GLN A 426 12.93 6.31 14.49
N PHE A 427 13.40 5.34 13.72
CA PHE A 427 14.30 5.56 12.60
C PHE A 427 13.76 4.80 11.41
N GLY A 428 13.47 5.48 10.32
CA GLY A 428 12.76 4.88 9.21
C GLY A 428 13.10 5.48 7.86
N GLY A 429 12.55 4.85 6.84
CA GLY A 429 12.64 5.34 5.47
C GLY A 429 11.63 4.66 4.58
N SER A 430 11.38 5.28 3.43
CA SER A 430 10.45 4.82 2.43
C SER A 430 11.06 4.80 1.04
N PHE A 431 10.69 3.79 0.27
CA PHE A 431 11.14 3.53 -1.09
C PHE A 431 9.96 3.07 -1.94
N HIS A 432 9.94 3.49 -3.20
CA HIS A 432 8.99 2.98 -4.16
C HIS A 432 9.63 2.75 -5.52
N ALA A 433 9.06 1.82 -6.28
CA ALA A 433 9.41 1.60 -7.67
C ALA A 433 8.17 1.24 -8.47
N ALA A 434 8.16 1.55 -9.75
CA ALA A 434 7.07 1.21 -10.64
C ALA A 434 7.58 0.87 -12.04
N ILE A 435 6.99 -0.13 -12.68
CA ILE A 435 7.30 -0.54 -14.05
C ILE A 435 6.05 -1.13 -14.70
N GLY A 436 5.67 -0.59 -15.87
CA GLY A 436 4.46 -1.05 -16.56
C GLY A 436 3.23 -1.01 -15.64
N PRO A 437 2.40 -2.05 -15.53
CA PRO A 437 1.25 -2.03 -14.61
C PRO A 437 1.63 -2.18 -13.13
N ALA A 438 2.86 -2.57 -12.79
CA ALA A 438 3.24 -2.94 -11.43
C ALA A 438 3.91 -1.78 -10.68
N ALA A 439 3.67 -1.70 -9.37
CA ALA A 439 4.36 -0.82 -8.44
C ALA A 439 4.64 -1.52 -7.11
N ILE A 440 5.75 -1.18 -6.48
CA ILE A 440 6.08 -1.57 -5.10
C ILE A 440 6.27 -0.32 -4.26
N PHE A 441 5.87 -0.42 -2.99
CA PHE A 441 6.11 0.61 -1.99
C PHE A 441 6.49 -0.06 -0.68
N VAL A 442 7.53 0.45 -0.03
CA VAL A 442 8.03 -0.05 1.24
C VAL A 442 8.40 1.12 2.13
N ARG A 443 7.79 1.20 3.31
CA ARG A 443 8.09 2.10 4.43
C ARG A 443 8.33 1.25 5.66
N ALA A 444 9.55 1.34 6.19
CA ALA A 444 9.98 0.55 7.34
C ALA A 444 10.57 1.45 8.43
N GLU A 445 10.43 1.04 9.67
CA GLU A 445 10.93 1.74 10.86
C GLU A 445 11.52 0.80 11.89
N PHE A 446 12.64 1.18 12.49
CA PHE A 446 12.98 0.76 13.84
C PHE A 446 12.19 1.61 14.84
N GLN A 447 11.58 0.98 15.84
CA GLN A 447 10.74 1.61 16.86
C GLN A 447 11.25 1.25 18.26
N HIS A 448 11.45 2.27 19.09
CA HIS A 448 11.80 2.18 20.49
C HIS A 448 10.71 2.82 21.37
N ALA A 449 10.28 2.09 22.40
CA ALA A 449 9.48 2.64 23.50
C ALA A 449 9.98 2.04 24.83
N PRO A 450 10.03 2.82 25.92
CA PRO A 450 10.50 2.34 27.22
C PRO A 450 9.49 1.39 27.86
N SER A 451 9.90 0.73 28.94
CA SER A 451 9.00 -0.05 29.77
C SER A 451 8.00 0.84 30.52
N ALA A 452 6.91 0.24 30.97
CA ALA A 452 5.94 0.90 31.84
C ALA A 452 5.48 -0.06 32.95
N PRO A 453 5.06 0.48 34.12
CA PRO A 453 4.49 -0.34 35.18
C PRO A 453 3.21 -1.04 34.71
N ALA A 454 2.84 -2.12 35.40
CA ALA A 454 1.57 -2.79 35.15
C ALA A 454 0.38 -1.86 35.45
N LEU A 455 -0.75 -2.12 34.80
CA LEU A 455 -2.01 -1.45 35.11
C LEU A 455 -2.43 -1.77 36.56
N SER A 456 -3.04 -0.79 37.23
CA SER A 456 -3.56 -0.98 38.59
C SER A 456 -4.68 -2.03 38.62
N ASP A 457 -4.90 -2.64 39.78
CA ASP A 457 -5.93 -3.66 39.95
C ASP A 457 -7.32 -3.15 39.57
N ALA A 458 -7.66 -1.91 39.95
CA ALA A 458 -8.91 -1.27 39.59
C ALA A 458 -9.10 -1.16 38.08
N VAL A 459 -8.05 -0.77 37.35
CA VAL A 459 -8.08 -0.65 35.88
C VAL A 459 -8.19 -2.02 35.22
N ARG A 460 -7.44 -3.01 35.69
CA ARG A 460 -7.49 -4.39 35.15
C ARG A 460 -8.86 -5.02 35.38
N SER A 461 -9.45 -4.84 36.56
CA SER A 461 -10.80 -5.31 36.86
C SER A 461 -11.86 -4.60 36.02
N PHE A 462 -11.71 -3.30 35.78
CA PHE A 462 -12.60 -2.55 34.90
C PHE A 462 -12.60 -3.12 33.47
N ILE A 463 -11.42 -3.23 32.84
CA ILE A 463 -11.27 -3.78 31.48
C ILE A 463 -11.88 -5.19 31.40
N ALA A 464 -11.57 -6.04 32.37
CA ALA A 464 -12.10 -7.39 32.43
C ALA A 464 -13.64 -7.42 32.46
N SER A 465 -14.24 -6.54 33.26
CA SER A 465 -15.69 -6.45 33.38
C SER A 465 -16.37 -5.81 32.17
N SER A 466 -15.74 -4.80 31.54
CA SER A 466 -16.32 -4.10 30.38
C SER A 466 -16.25 -4.95 29.11
N ASP A 467 -15.17 -5.71 28.95
CA ASP A 467 -14.92 -6.48 27.73
C ASP A 467 -15.33 -7.94 27.87
N LEU A 468 -15.83 -8.36 29.04
CA LEU A 468 -16.19 -9.75 29.33
C LEU A 468 -15.01 -10.72 29.11
N VAL A 469 -13.81 -10.30 29.51
CA VAL A 469 -12.56 -11.09 29.40
C VAL A 469 -12.00 -11.40 30.79
N PRO A 470 -11.18 -12.46 30.94
CA PRO A 470 -10.49 -12.72 32.20
C PRO A 470 -9.64 -11.53 32.65
N VAL A 471 -9.52 -11.31 33.96
CA VAL A 471 -8.69 -10.22 34.51
C VAL A 471 -7.27 -10.34 33.98
N PRO A 472 -6.77 -9.34 33.23
CA PRO A 472 -5.41 -9.37 32.72
C PRO A 472 -4.40 -9.50 33.85
N ALA A 473 -3.32 -10.25 33.66
CA ALA A 473 -2.27 -10.36 34.66
C ALA A 473 -1.63 -8.98 34.93
N ALA A 474 -1.15 -8.77 36.17
CA ALA A 474 -0.43 -7.55 36.58
C ALA A 474 1.00 -7.50 35.99
N THR A 475 1.12 -7.65 34.68
CA THR A 475 2.41 -7.74 33.98
C THR A 475 2.88 -6.35 33.58
N PRO A 476 4.09 -5.94 33.97
CA PRO A 476 4.69 -4.71 33.45
C PRO A 476 4.83 -4.74 31.93
N PHE A 477 4.64 -3.58 31.29
CA PHE A 477 4.90 -3.43 29.87
C PHE A 477 6.41 -3.48 29.63
N ARG A 478 6.84 -4.44 28.82
CA ARG A 478 8.24 -4.58 28.43
C ARG A 478 8.65 -3.46 27.47
N PRO A 479 9.93 -3.04 27.48
CA PRO A 479 10.41 -2.08 26.49
C PRO A 479 10.26 -2.68 25.10
N VAL A 480 9.87 -1.84 24.14
CA VAL A 480 9.73 -2.22 22.73
C VAL A 480 10.99 -1.79 22.01
N ASN A 481 11.64 -2.72 21.33
CA ASN A 481 12.73 -2.47 20.37
C ASN A 481 12.51 -3.40 19.19
N ARG A 482 11.96 -2.88 18.09
CA ARG A 482 11.56 -3.72 16.96
C ARG A 482 11.71 -2.99 15.64
N VAL A 483 11.93 -3.74 14.57
CA VAL A 483 11.69 -3.25 13.21
C VAL A 483 10.23 -3.53 12.86
N ARG A 484 9.57 -2.59 12.19
CA ARG A 484 8.20 -2.72 11.74
C ARG A 484 8.05 -2.14 10.34
N LEU A 485 7.25 -2.82 9.53
CA LEU A 485 6.76 -2.29 8.27
C LEU A 485 5.52 -1.45 8.60
N LEU A 486 5.47 -0.23 8.10
CA LEU A 486 4.25 0.56 8.15
C LEU A 486 3.44 0.26 6.89
N ASP A 487 3.92 0.70 5.74
CA ASP A 487 3.32 0.33 4.46
C ASP A 487 4.30 -0.52 3.67
N ALA A 488 3.91 -1.70 3.24
CA ALA A 488 4.76 -2.57 2.42
C ALA A 488 3.87 -3.42 1.51
N TYR A 489 3.75 -3.02 0.25
CA TYR A 489 2.80 -3.65 -0.68
C TYR A 489 3.31 -3.68 -2.12
N LEU A 490 2.77 -4.64 -2.87
CA LEU A 490 2.79 -4.71 -4.32
C LEU A 490 1.43 -4.23 -4.83
N ALA A 491 1.42 -3.40 -5.87
CA ALA A 491 0.25 -2.95 -6.58
C ALA A 491 0.35 -3.28 -8.07
N ILE A 492 -0.77 -3.62 -8.68
CA ILE A 492 -0.92 -3.90 -10.11
C ILE A 492 -2.14 -3.12 -10.61
N ASN A 493 -1.92 -2.21 -11.54
CA ASN A 493 -2.99 -1.56 -12.28
C ASN A 493 -3.52 -2.49 -13.37
N LEU A 494 -4.82 -2.68 -13.36
CA LEU A 494 -5.60 -3.46 -14.30
C LEU A 494 -6.25 -2.52 -15.31
N LYS A 495 -6.98 -3.09 -16.26
CA LYS A 495 -7.77 -2.31 -17.22
C LYS A 495 -8.81 -1.44 -16.52
N GLU A 496 -9.21 -0.37 -17.20
CA GLU A 496 -10.27 0.56 -16.74
C GLU A 496 -9.93 1.33 -15.46
N GLY A 497 -8.68 1.32 -14.98
CA GLY A 497 -8.20 2.09 -13.83
C GLY A 497 -8.23 1.34 -12.49
N TRP A 498 -8.59 0.06 -12.49
CA TRP A 498 -8.68 -0.72 -11.26
C TRP A 498 -7.27 -1.03 -10.77
N GLN A 499 -7.00 -0.82 -9.47
CA GLN A 499 -5.73 -1.20 -8.88
C GLN A 499 -5.94 -2.30 -7.85
N LEU A 500 -5.29 -3.44 -8.07
CA LEU A 500 -5.19 -4.53 -7.11
C LEU A 500 -3.88 -4.38 -6.33
N SER A 501 -3.94 -4.40 -5.01
CA SER A 501 -2.76 -4.31 -4.15
C SER A 501 -2.79 -5.34 -3.04
N PHE A 502 -1.61 -5.80 -2.63
CA PHE A 502 -1.44 -6.80 -1.58
C PHE A 502 -0.23 -6.45 -0.70
N GLY A 503 -0.44 -6.39 0.60
CA GLY A 503 0.60 -6.11 1.58
C GLY A 503 0.09 -5.38 2.82
N GLN A 504 1.01 -4.85 3.63
CA GLN A 504 0.66 -3.98 4.76
C GLN A 504 0.31 -2.59 4.25
N GLN A 505 -0.88 -2.09 4.61
CA GLN A 505 -1.40 -0.82 4.09
C GLN A 505 -2.17 -0.07 5.17
N SER A 506 -1.97 1.24 5.19
CA SER A 506 -2.73 2.22 5.97
C SER A 506 -3.91 2.80 5.17
N LEU A 507 -5.00 3.14 5.85
CA LEU A 507 -6.21 3.71 5.26
C LEU A 507 -6.75 4.85 6.15
N SER A 508 -7.42 5.81 5.53
CA SER A 508 -8.21 6.82 6.25
C SER A 508 -9.49 7.10 5.47
N TRP A 509 -10.62 6.72 6.05
CA TRP A 509 -11.93 6.72 5.41
C TRP A 509 -12.84 7.82 5.97
N GLY A 510 -12.41 9.08 5.92
CA GLY A 510 -13.23 10.21 6.35
C GLY A 510 -12.69 11.57 5.88
N PRO A 511 -13.53 12.61 5.88
CA PRO A 511 -13.20 13.88 5.23
C PRO A 511 -12.37 14.86 6.08
N GLY A 512 -12.35 14.71 7.41
CA GLY A 512 -11.76 15.68 8.34
C GLY A 512 -10.49 15.22 9.06
N PRO A 513 -9.66 16.16 9.56
CA PRO A 513 -8.39 15.87 10.23
C PRO A 513 -8.51 15.13 11.57
N GLY A 514 -9.68 15.13 12.23
CA GLY A 514 -9.87 14.47 13.52
C GLY A 514 -9.99 12.95 13.47
N GLY A 515 -9.75 12.31 12.32
CA GLY A 515 -9.80 10.85 12.11
C GLY A 515 -11.20 10.29 11.84
N SER A 516 -11.31 9.27 10.99
CA SER A 516 -12.59 8.64 10.61
C SER A 516 -13.18 7.77 11.73
N PHE A 517 -14.51 7.69 11.81
CA PHE A 517 -15.17 6.71 12.68
C PHE A 517 -15.06 5.26 12.18
N LEU A 518 -15.13 5.03 10.87
CA LEU A 518 -15.10 3.66 10.33
C LEU A 518 -13.69 3.11 10.23
N TRP A 519 -12.74 3.90 9.72
CA TRP A 519 -11.36 3.45 9.58
C TRP A 519 -10.38 4.62 9.54
N SER A 520 -9.50 4.69 10.53
CA SER A 520 -8.45 5.70 10.64
C SER A 520 -7.05 5.10 10.57
N ASP A 521 -6.05 5.97 10.53
CA ASP A 521 -4.62 5.68 10.65
C ASP A 521 -4.16 5.60 12.12
N ASN A 522 -5.08 5.46 13.08
CA ASN A 522 -4.73 5.26 14.48
C ASN A 522 -4.16 3.86 14.77
N ILE A 523 -4.42 2.89 13.90
CA ILE A 523 -3.92 1.52 14.05
C ILE A 523 -2.62 1.31 13.32
N GLU A 524 -1.93 0.27 13.77
CA GLU A 524 -0.86 -0.30 12.97
C GLU A 524 -1.43 -0.84 11.64
N PRO A 525 -0.80 -0.52 10.50
CA PRO A 525 -1.24 -1.02 9.20
C PRO A 525 -1.35 -2.55 9.18
N ILE A 526 -2.41 -3.04 8.54
CA ILE A 526 -2.69 -4.48 8.50
C ILE A 526 -2.34 -5.08 7.15
N PRO A 527 -1.96 -6.36 7.09
CA PRO A 527 -1.87 -7.07 5.83
C PRO A 527 -3.27 -7.20 5.21
N MET A 528 -3.43 -6.70 3.98
CA MET A 528 -4.68 -6.74 3.25
C MET A 528 -4.47 -6.96 1.75
N LEU A 529 -5.44 -7.65 1.15
CA LEU A 529 -5.72 -7.60 -0.29
C LEU A 529 -6.71 -6.47 -0.51
N ARG A 530 -6.39 -5.52 -1.38
CA ARG A 530 -7.18 -4.30 -1.58
C ARG A 530 -7.38 -4.03 -3.06
N LEU A 531 -8.59 -3.63 -3.41
CA LEU A 531 -9.03 -3.28 -4.75
C LEU A 531 -9.59 -1.86 -4.73
N THR A 532 -8.99 -0.97 -5.51
CA THR A 532 -9.36 0.45 -5.57
C THR A 532 -9.63 0.90 -6.99
N GLN A 533 -10.45 1.93 -7.12
CA GLN A 533 -10.74 2.56 -8.40
C GLN A 533 -11.29 3.97 -8.18
N SER A 534 -10.84 4.91 -9.02
CA SER A 534 -11.25 6.32 -8.98
C SER A 534 -11.91 6.75 -10.28
N GLY A 535 -12.99 7.53 -10.19
CA GLY A 535 -13.69 8.05 -11.37
C GLY A 535 -14.61 7.04 -12.06
N VAL A 536 -15.09 6.02 -11.33
CA VAL A 536 -16.10 5.07 -11.83
C VAL A 536 -17.36 5.81 -12.24
N ARG A 537 -17.90 5.46 -13.40
CA ARG A 537 -19.27 5.82 -13.78
C ARG A 537 -20.19 4.65 -13.45
N LEU A 538 -21.07 4.85 -12.47
CA LEU A 538 -22.05 3.83 -12.07
C LEU A 538 -23.01 3.51 -13.23
N PRO A 539 -23.52 2.27 -13.36
CA PRO A 539 -24.38 1.87 -14.48
C PRO A 539 -25.84 2.32 -14.33
N GLY A 540 -26.59 2.33 -15.44
CA GLY A 540 -28.04 2.55 -15.43
C GLY A 540 -28.48 3.90 -14.84
N PHE A 541 -29.51 3.89 -14.00
CA PHE A 541 -30.02 5.10 -13.33
C PHE A 541 -29.03 5.68 -12.30
N LEU A 542 -28.09 4.87 -11.80
CA LEU A 542 -27.07 5.31 -10.85
C LEU A 542 -26.04 6.28 -11.47
N ARG A 543 -26.02 6.43 -12.81
CA ARG A 543 -25.24 7.47 -13.50
C ARG A 543 -25.53 8.88 -12.97
N MET A 544 -26.74 9.11 -12.46
CA MET A 544 -27.16 10.39 -11.87
C MET A 544 -26.38 10.76 -10.59
N LEU A 545 -25.72 9.80 -9.93
CA LEU A 545 -24.90 10.02 -8.74
C LEU A 545 -23.52 10.62 -9.06
N GLY A 546 -23.19 10.77 -10.35
CA GLY A 546 -21.94 11.35 -10.81
C GLY A 546 -20.75 10.37 -10.74
N PRO A 547 -19.52 10.88 -10.85
CA PRO A 547 -18.31 10.05 -10.70
C PRO A 547 -18.23 9.50 -9.27
N ALA A 548 -17.67 8.29 -9.16
CA ALA A 548 -17.48 7.61 -7.89
C ALA A 548 -16.04 7.11 -7.70
N ARG A 549 -15.64 6.94 -6.45
CA ARG A 549 -14.42 6.25 -6.03
C ARG A 549 -14.80 5.09 -5.12
N VAL A 550 -14.20 3.93 -5.34
CA VAL A 550 -14.46 2.70 -4.59
C VAL A 550 -13.17 2.20 -3.98
N ASP A 551 -13.25 1.75 -2.73
CA ASP A 551 -12.16 1.13 -1.98
C ASP A 551 -12.68 -0.09 -1.22
N SER A 552 -12.17 -1.26 -1.58
CA SER A 552 -12.55 -2.54 -0.97
C SER A 552 -11.31 -3.29 -0.52
N PHE A 553 -11.35 -3.90 0.66
CA PHE A 553 -10.25 -4.72 1.15
C PHE A 553 -10.72 -5.95 1.91
N PHE A 554 -9.82 -6.94 1.99
CA PHE A 554 -9.89 -8.09 2.87
C PHE A 554 -8.55 -8.23 3.58
N GLY A 555 -8.54 -8.17 4.91
CA GLY A 555 -7.33 -8.17 5.72
C GLY A 555 -7.46 -9.04 6.98
N ARG A 556 -6.38 -9.06 7.77
CA ARG A 556 -6.31 -9.82 9.01
C ARG A 556 -5.85 -8.92 10.15
N LEU A 557 -6.56 -8.98 11.27
CA LEU A 557 -6.23 -8.24 12.49
C LEU A 557 -5.30 -9.05 13.39
N GLU A 558 -4.58 -8.36 14.26
CA GLU A 558 -3.66 -8.92 15.24
C GLU A 558 -3.94 -8.38 16.66
N GLY A 559 -3.30 -9.00 17.66
CA GLY A 559 -3.34 -8.56 19.06
C GLY A 559 -4.59 -8.93 19.87
N HIS A 560 -5.60 -9.54 19.25
CA HIS A 560 -6.80 -10.01 19.94
C HIS A 560 -6.48 -11.22 20.82
N SER A 561 -6.93 -11.17 22.07
CA SER A 561 -6.69 -12.17 23.09
C SER A 561 -7.82 -13.20 23.18
N TYR A 562 -9.08 -12.78 23.00
CA TYR A 562 -10.24 -13.64 23.19
C TYR A 562 -10.58 -14.43 21.93
N ILE A 563 -10.71 -13.75 20.78
CA ILE A 563 -10.82 -14.38 19.45
C ILE A 563 -9.53 -14.09 18.67
N PRO A 564 -8.51 -14.95 18.73
CA PRO A 564 -7.24 -14.66 18.09
C PRO A 564 -7.33 -14.65 16.56
N ARG A 565 -6.68 -13.64 15.96
CA ARG A 565 -6.48 -13.47 14.51
C ARG A 565 -7.78 -13.44 13.69
N PRO A 566 -8.74 -12.55 14.03
CA PRO A 566 -9.93 -12.39 13.21
C PRO A 566 -9.56 -11.77 11.85
N TYR A 567 -10.41 -12.04 10.85
CA TYR A 567 -10.34 -11.38 9.55
C TYR A 567 -11.28 -10.18 9.56
N ILE A 568 -10.97 -9.21 8.71
CA ILE A 568 -11.80 -8.03 8.51
C ILE A 568 -11.90 -7.74 7.02
N TYR A 569 -13.08 -7.35 6.56
CA TYR A 569 -13.24 -6.85 5.19
C TYR A 569 -14.02 -5.55 5.21
N GLY A 570 -13.69 -4.66 4.28
CA GLY A 570 -14.28 -3.34 4.18
C GLY A 570 -14.64 -3.00 2.75
N ASN A 571 -15.71 -2.23 2.56
CA ASN A 571 -16.11 -1.68 1.27
C ASN A 571 -16.58 -0.25 1.50
N LYS A 572 -16.05 0.70 0.74
CA LYS A 572 -16.48 2.08 0.78
C LYS A 572 -16.59 2.66 -0.62
N ILE A 573 -17.65 3.43 -0.84
CA ILE A 573 -17.90 4.16 -2.08
C ILE A 573 -18.19 5.62 -1.76
N ASN A 574 -17.46 6.52 -2.39
CA ASN A 574 -17.76 7.96 -2.39
C ASN A 574 -18.18 8.38 -3.79
N PHE A 575 -19.19 9.24 -3.92
CA PHE A 575 -19.67 9.75 -5.20
C PHE A 575 -20.03 11.22 -5.10
N LYS A 576 -20.06 11.92 -6.25
CA LYS A 576 -20.35 13.35 -6.33
C LYS A 576 -21.56 13.63 -7.22
N PRO A 577 -22.79 13.67 -6.66
CA PRO A 577 -23.99 14.01 -7.43
C PRO A 577 -23.91 15.43 -8.01
N PHE A 578 -23.24 16.33 -7.28
CA PHE A 578 -22.96 17.70 -7.68
C PHE A 578 -21.51 18.04 -7.37
N ARG A 579 -20.93 19.02 -8.09
CA ARG A 579 -19.56 19.51 -7.80
C ARG A 579 -19.40 20.06 -6.39
N SER A 580 -20.49 20.48 -5.75
CA SER A 580 -20.55 21.02 -4.40
C SER A 580 -20.82 19.97 -3.31
N LEU A 581 -21.07 18.70 -3.65
CA LEU A 581 -21.46 17.68 -2.69
C LEU A 581 -20.75 16.35 -2.97
N GLU A 582 -19.99 15.87 -1.99
CA GLU A 582 -19.49 14.51 -1.92
C GLU A 582 -20.27 13.74 -0.85
N LEU A 583 -20.68 12.52 -1.18
CA LEU A 583 -21.35 11.59 -0.27
C LEU A 583 -20.58 10.27 -0.26
N GLY A 584 -20.39 9.68 0.91
CA GLY A 584 -19.69 8.43 1.13
C GLY A 584 -20.52 7.44 1.93
N PHE A 585 -20.47 6.17 1.53
CA PHE A 585 -21.05 5.04 2.26
C PHE A 585 -19.99 3.97 2.45
N GLY A 586 -19.71 3.63 3.70
CA GLY A 586 -18.73 2.60 4.05
C GLY A 586 -19.34 1.51 4.91
N ARG A 587 -18.85 0.27 4.76
CA ARG A 587 -19.16 -0.83 5.65
C ARG A 587 -17.91 -1.67 5.91
N SER A 588 -17.69 -2.07 7.15
CA SER A 588 -16.66 -3.02 7.53
C SER A 588 -17.25 -4.14 8.36
N VAL A 589 -16.66 -5.33 8.28
CA VAL A 589 -17.10 -6.49 9.04
C VAL A 589 -15.92 -7.29 9.57
N THR A 590 -15.91 -7.57 10.87
CA THR A 590 -15.00 -8.51 11.51
C THR A 590 -15.61 -9.91 11.52
N ILE A 591 -14.88 -10.92 11.05
CA ILE A 591 -15.36 -12.30 10.93
C ILE A 591 -14.22 -13.32 11.07
N GLY A 592 -14.51 -14.57 11.44
CA GLY A 592 -13.49 -15.61 11.61
C GLY A 592 -12.78 -15.52 12.96
N GLY A 593 -11.51 -15.91 12.98
CA GLY A 593 -10.70 -16.07 14.20
C GLY A 593 -10.95 -17.40 14.91
N LYS A 594 -10.00 -17.83 15.75
CA LYS A 594 -10.11 -19.10 16.48
C LYS A 594 -11.16 -18.99 17.57
N GLY A 595 -12.32 -19.63 17.38
CA GLY A 595 -13.46 -19.57 18.31
C GLY A 595 -14.49 -18.49 17.97
N GLY A 596 -14.27 -17.70 16.91
CA GLY A 596 -15.23 -16.70 16.43
C GLY A 596 -16.18 -17.26 15.37
N THR A 597 -16.93 -16.37 14.72
CA THR A 597 -17.89 -16.77 13.67
C THR A 597 -17.15 -17.43 12.49
N PRO A 598 -17.47 -18.68 12.09
CA PRO A 598 -16.71 -19.39 11.07
C PRO A 598 -16.71 -18.65 9.72
N LEU A 599 -15.52 -18.43 9.16
CA LEU A 599 -15.36 -17.89 7.81
C LEU A 599 -15.54 -19.00 6.77
N THR A 600 -16.79 -19.23 6.38
CA THR A 600 -17.17 -20.09 5.25
C THR A 600 -17.66 -19.24 4.09
N THR A 601 -17.63 -19.75 2.86
CA THR A 601 -18.18 -19.04 1.68
C THR A 601 -19.62 -18.60 1.91
N LYS A 602 -20.44 -19.47 2.52
CA LYS A 602 -21.83 -19.15 2.89
C LYS A 602 -21.89 -17.99 3.87
N ASN A 603 -21.15 -18.06 4.98
CA ASN A 603 -21.17 -17.00 6.00
C ASN A 603 -20.61 -15.68 5.46
N PHE A 604 -19.61 -15.73 4.59
CA PHE A 604 -19.08 -14.55 3.92
C PHE A 604 -20.14 -13.84 3.08
N PHE A 605 -20.84 -14.55 2.19
CA PHE A 605 -21.88 -13.92 1.35
C PHE A 605 -23.11 -13.49 2.15
N LEU A 606 -23.53 -14.27 3.14
CA LEU A 606 -24.60 -13.86 4.05
C LEU A 606 -24.23 -12.56 4.77
N SER A 607 -23.01 -12.49 5.31
CA SER A 607 -22.50 -11.29 5.95
C SER A 607 -22.40 -10.11 4.98
N TYR A 608 -21.86 -10.31 3.78
CA TYR A 608 -21.67 -9.29 2.75
C TYR A 608 -23.00 -8.63 2.34
N PHE A 609 -24.06 -9.42 2.19
CA PHE A 609 -25.40 -8.93 1.85
C PHE A 609 -26.30 -8.61 3.05
N GLY A 610 -25.77 -8.65 4.28
CA GLY A 610 -26.55 -8.37 5.49
C GLY A 610 -27.68 -9.38 5.76
N GLN A 611 -27.53 -10.62 5.29
CA GLN A 611 -28.51 -11.69 5.44
C GLN A 611 -28.21 -12.54 6.68
N ARG A 612 -29.27 -12.96 7.36
CA ARG A 612 -29.16 -13.79 8.57
C ARG A 612 -28.78 -15.23 8.22
N SER A 613 -27.88 -15.81 9.01
CA SER A 613 -27.64 -17.24 9.02
C SER A 613 -28.65 -17.93 9.92
N SER A 614 -29.34 -18.95 9.40
CA SER A 614 -30.26 -19.78 10.21
C SER A 614 -29.56 -20.51 11.35
N GLN A 615 -28.26 -20.82 11.20
CA GLN A 615 -27.48 -21.53 12.21
C GLN A 615 -27.04 -20.61 13.35
N LEU A 616 -26.70 -19.34 13.04
CA LEU A 616 -26.24 -18.37 14.02
C LEU A 616 -27.38 -17.53 14.60
N ASN A 617 -28.54 -17.55 13.94
CA ASN A 617 -29.67 -16.66 14.19
C ASN A 617 -29.31 -15.16 14.10
N SER A 618 -28.18 -14.81 13.48
CA SER A 618 -27.65 -13.45 13.30
C SER A 618 -27.03 -13.29 11.92
N VAL A 619 -26.73 -12.04 11.54
CA VAL A 619 -25.82 -11.78 10.41
C VAL A 619 -24.43 -12.26 10.84
N PRO A 620 -23.72 -13.08 10.04
CA PRO A 620 -22.41 -13.57 10.45
C PRO A 620 -21.37 -12.45 10.58
N GLY A 621 -20.62 -12.47 11.68
CA GLY A 621 -19.60 -11.46 11.98
C GLY A 621 -20.16 -10.25 12.72
N ASP A 622 -19.32 -9.25 12.87
CA ASP A 622 -19.58 -8.00 13.57
C ASP A 622 -19.48 -6.84 12.57
N SER A 623 -20.57 -6.07 12.41
CA SER A 623 -20.72 -5.19 11.26
C SER A 623 -20.90 -3.74 11.62
N HIS A 624 -20.11 -2.89 10.97
CA HIS A 624 -20.10 -1.46 11.18
C HIS A 624 -20.37 -0.73 9.87
N SER A 625 -21.23 0.27 9.89
CA SER A 625 -21.52 1.11 8.73
C SER A 625 -21.12 2.56 8.98
N SER A 626 -20.91 3.32 7.91
CA SER A 626 -20.63 4.75 7.95
C SER A 626 -21.28 5.50 6.80
N PHE A 627 -21.57 6.76 7.06
CA PHE A 627 -22.03 7.73 6.08
C PHE A 627 -21.28 9.03 6.31
N ASP A 628 -20.50 9.45 5.32
CA ASP A 628 -19.77 10.71 5.34
C ASP A 628 -20.25 11.64 4.23
N TRP A 629 -20.06 12.93 4.43
CA TRP A 629 -20.43 13.94 3.46
C TRP A 629 -19.48 15.13 3.52
N THR A 630 -19.29 15.79 2.38
CA THR A 630 -18.58 17.07 2.28
C THR A 630 -19.39 17.99 1.38
N PHE A 631 -19.73 19.16 1.89
CA PHE A 631 -20.52 20.17 1.21
C PHE A 631 -19.71 21.46 1.03
N TYR A 632 -19.30 21.72 -0.21
CA TYR A 632 -18.62 22.93 -0.63
C TYR A 632 -19.67 24.02 -0.89
N VAL A 633 -19.78 24.99 0.01
CA VAL A 633 -20.88 25.97 -0.03
C VAL A 633 -20.80 26.79 -1.33
N PRO A 634 -21.79 26.72 -2.24
CA PRO A 634 -21.73 27.44 -3.51
C PRO A 634 -21.53 28.95 -3.30
N LYS A 635 -20.77 29.60 -4.19
CA LYS A 635 -20.40 31.03 -4.15
C LYS A 635 -19.50 31.49 -2.99
N VAL A 636 -19.41 30.72 -1.90
CA VAL A 636 -18.57 31.04 -0.72
C VAL A 636 -17.64 29.91 -0.30
N ARG A 637 -17.45 28.88 -1.14
CA ARG A 637 -16.54 27.75 -0.89
C ARG A 637 -15.08 28.15 -0.64
N ASN A 638 -14.69 29.29 -1.21
CA ASN A 638 -13.41 29.95 -0.96
C ASN A 638 -13.30 30.56 0.45
N TYR A 639 -14.29 30.35 1.31
CA TYR A 639 -14.28 30.67 2.73
C TYR A 639 -14.78 29.52 3.59
N LEU A 640 -15.77 28.74 3.14
CA LEU A 640 -16.51 27.82 4.01
C LEU A 640 -16.83 26.48 3.34
N VAL A 641 -16.47 25.40 4.02
CA VAL A 641 -16.84 24.03 3.68
C VAL A 641 -17.39 23.35 4.93
N PHE A 642 -18.48 22.60 4.77
CA PHE A 642 -19.04 21.75 5.82
C PHE A 642 -18.74 20.30 5.51
N TYR A 643 -18.50 19.50 6.53
CA TYR A 643 -18.34 18.06 6.36
C TYR A 643 -18.85 17.32 7.59
N GLY A 644 -19.04 16.01 7.45
CA GLY A 644 -19.43 15.18 8.58
C GLY A 644 -19.18 13.70 8.33
N ASP A 645 -19.16 12.97 9.43
CA ASP A 645 -18.93 11.53 9.48
C ASP A 645 -19.90 10.93 10.51
N LEU A 646 -20.68 9.94 10.08
CA LEU A 646 -21.61 9.20 10.92
C LEU A 646 -21.22 7.73 10.91
N TYR A 647 -21.44 7.07 12.03
CA TYR A 647 -21.13 5.65 12.21
C TYR A 647 -22.30 4.94 12.85
N ALA A 648 -22.44 3.65 12.56
CA ALA A 648 -23.35 2.81 13.30
C ALA A 648 -22.82 1.39 13.48
N ASP A 649 -23.11 0.87 14.66
CA ASP A 649 -22.98 -0.53 15.00
C ASP A 649 -24.29 -1.25 14.67
N ASP A 650 -24.22 -2.37 13.95
CA ASP A 650 -25.34 -3.23 13.51
C ASP A 650 -26.44 -2.58 12.62
N ASP A 651 -26.51 -1.26 12.49
CA ASP A 651 -27.47 -0.61 11.59
C ASP A 651 -26.92 -0.57 10.16
N PHE A 652 -27.81 -0.78 9.18
CA PHE A 652 -27.43 -0.75 7.77
C PHE A 652 -26.97 0.64 7.31
N VAL A 653 -27.60 1.71 7.82
CA VAL A 653 -27.22 3.10 7.56
C VAL A 653 -27.21 3.91 8.87
N PRO A 654 -26.21 4.76 9.11
CA PRO A 654 -26.07 5.46 10.40
C PRO A 654 -27.19 6.45 10.76
N PHE A 655 -27.89 7.00 9.78
CA PHE A 655 -29.01 7.92 10.03
C PHE A 655 -30.33 7.19 10.37
N GLN A 656 -30.34 5.85 10.44
CA GLN A 656 -31.52 5.07 10.81
C GLN A 656 -31.93 5.27 12.27
N ASN A 657 -30.97 5.26 13.20
CA ASN A 657 -31.21 5.45 14.64
C ASN A 657 -30.32 6.56 15.22
N PRO A 658 -30.64 7.85 14.99
CA PRO A 658 -29.79 8.96 15.42
C PRO A 658 -29.41 9.00 16.92
N PRO A 659 -30.28 8.63 17.88
CA PRO A 659 -29.90 8.61 19.30
C PRO A 659 -28.88 7.51 19.65
N LYS A 660 -28.80 6.45 18.84
CA LYS A 660 -27.87 5.33 19.01
C LYS A 660 -26.49 5.66 18.40
N ASN A 661 -26.52 6.29 17.23
CA ASN A 661 -25.43 6.26 16.28
C ASN A 661 -24.50 7.48 16.40
N PRO A 662 -23.18 7.26 16.50
CA PRO A 662 -22.16 8.31 16.56
C PRO A 662 -22.20 9.27 15.38
N PHE A 663 -21.89 10.53 15.67
CA PHE A 663 -21.86 11.61 14.69
C PHE A 663 -20.70 12.59 14.96
N ARG A 664 -20.12 13.10 13.87
CA ARG A 664 -19.01 14.05 13.90
C ARG A 664 -19.15 15.10 12.79
N PRO A 665 -19.86 16.20 13.03
CA PRO A 665 -19.86 17.36 12.13
C PRO A 665 -18.54 18.12 12.23
N GLY A 666 -18.17 18.76 11.12
CA GLY A 666 -17.04 19.67 11.07
C GLY A 666 -17.24 20.84 10.10
N ILE A 667 -16.44 21.87 10.34
CA ILE A 667 -16.41 23.11 9.57
C ILE A 667 -14.95 23.36 9.16
N TYR A 668 -14.72 23.67 7.89
CA TYR A 668 -13.46 24.17 7.38
C TYR A 668 -13.61 25.59 6.87
N ILE A 669 -12.92 26.53 7.52
CA ILE A 669 -12.76 27.91 7.08
C ILE A 669 -11.41 28.03 6.36
N THR A 670 -11.45 28.25 5.05
CA THR A 670 -10.25 28.14 4.18
C THR A 670 -9.32 29.36 4.28
N ARG A 671 -9.85 30.51 4.69
CA ARG A 671 -9.13 31.78 4.90
C ARG A 671 -9.94 32.77 5.73
N PHE A 672 -9.26 33.69 6.40
CA PHE A 672 -9.88 34.86 7.02
C PHE A 672 -9.63 36.13 6.19
N PRO A 673 -10.57 37.11 6.13
CA PRO A 673 -10.44 38.29 5.28
C PRO A 673 -9.16 39.11 5.45
N ARG A 674 -8.60 39.19 6.66
CA ARG A 674 -7.34 39.91 6.97
C ARG A 674 -6.14 38.99 7.20
N LEU A 675 -6.34 37.68 7.20
CA LEU A 675 -5.31 36.66 7.41
C LEU A 675 -5.50 35.56 6.36
N PRO A 676 -5.20 35.82 5.07
CA PRO A 676 -5.51 34.89 3.97
C PRO A 676 -4.73 33.57 4.02
N LYS A 677 -3.60 33.56 4.75
CA LYS A 677 -2.75 32.39 5.00
C LYS A 677 -3.18 31.55 6.19
N LEU A 678 -4.12 32.03 7.01
CA LEU A 678 -4.67 31.31 8.15
C LEU A 678 -5.93 30.57 7.72
N ASP A 679 -5.95 29.26 7.93
CA ASP A 679 -7.16 28.44 7.84
C ASP A 679 -7.53 27.82 9.19
N PHE A 680 -8.77 27.34 9.28
CA PHE A 680 -9.33 26.85 10.53
C PHE A 680 -10.24 25.65 10.31
N HIS A 681 -10.01 24.58 11.07
CA HIS A 681 -10.94 23.45 11.19
C HIS A 681 -11.55 23.41 12.58
N MET A 682 -12.82 23.02 12.64
CA MET A 682 -13.54 22.72 13.88
C MET A 682 -14.27 21.40 13.71
N GLU A 683 -14.18 20.52 14.71
CA GLU A 683 -14.94 19.28 14.76
C GLU A 683 -15.55 19.07 16.14
N ALA A 684 -16.73 18.43 16.17
CA ALA A 684 -17.33 17.94 17.40
C ALA A 684 -17.70 16.47 17.19
N ALA A 685 -17.10 15.55 17.93
CA ALA A 685 -17.36 14.12 17.84
C ALA A 685 -18.11 13.62 19.07
N SER A 686 -19.07 12.71 18.89
CA SER A 686 -19.75 12.01 19.98
C SER A 686 -19.96 10.56 19.60
N THR A 687 -19.54 9.65 20.48
CA THR A 687 -19.86 8.21 20.42
C THR A 687 -20.80 7.77 21.54
N GLU A 688 -21.28 8.72 22.37
CA GLU A 688 -22.36 8.52 23.32
C GLU A 688 -23.69 8.25 22.60
N SER A 689 -24.56 7.48 23.26
CA SER A 689 -25.90 7.15 22.78
C SER A 689 -26.96 7.71 23.75
N PRO A 690 -27.20 9.03 23.78
CA PRO A 690 -28.05 9.66 24.78
C PRO A 690 -29.48 9.12 24.72
N GLY A 691 -30.01 8.76 25.90
CA GLY A 691 -31.36 8.20 26.01
C GLY A 691 -31.47 6.69 25.78
N LEU A 692 -30.36 6.00 25.49
CA LEU A 692 -30.28 4.54 25.50
C LEU A 692 -29.42 4.07 26.69
N PRO A 693 -29.81 2.99 27.39
CA PRO A 693 -28.91 2.35 28.35
C PRO A 693 -27.68 1.84 27.59
N ASN A 694 -26.55 2.50 27.78
CA ASN A 694 -25.26 2.15 27.16
C ASN A 694 -24.17 2.31 28.21
N ARG A 695 -23.45 1.22 28.50
CA ARG A 695 -22.34 1.17 29.46
C ARG A 695 -21.00 0.94 28.75
N GLY A 696 -20.88 1.44 27.52
CA GLY A 696 -19.75 1.16 26.64
C GLY A 696 -19.85 -0.17 25.91
N ASP A 697 -21.04 -0.75 25.83
CA ASP A 697 -21.36 -2.07 25.28
C ASP A 697 -22.18 -1.98 23.96
N LEU A 698 -22.03 -0.87 23.24
CA LEU A 698 -22.69 -0.62 21.96
C LEU A 698 -21.67 -0.22 20.89
N ASN A 699 -21.35 1.06 20.73
CA ASN A 699 -20.46 1.52 19.67
C ASN A 699 -19.02 1.03 19.87
N TYR A 700 -18.45 0.39 18.83
CA TYR A 700 -17.11 -0.22 18.80
C TYR A 700 -16.95 -1.49 19.65
N TRP A 701 -18.03 -2.02 20.24
CA TRP A 701 -18.00 -3.18 21.12
C TRP A 701 -18.83 -4.32 20.55
N ASN A 702 -18.39 -5.56 20.76
CA ASN A 702 -19.10 -6.73 20.25
C ASN A 702 -19.09 -7.91 21.22
N TYR A 703 -20.23 -8.61 21.31
CA TYR A 703 -20.41 -9.78 22.19
C TYR A 703 -19.65 -11.04 21.73
N THR A 704 -19.27 -11.15 20.45
CA THR A 704 -18.44 -12.25 19.94
C THR A 704 -16.96 -11.88 19.93
N TYR A 705 -16.65 -10.66 19.49
CA TYR A 705 -15.30 -10.12 19.37
C TYR A 705 -15.00 -9.17 20.54
N HIS A 706 -14.72 -9.75 21.71
CA HIS A 706 -14.60 -9.02 22.98
C HIS A 706 -13.49 -7.96 23.00
N ASP A 707 -12.39 -8.19 22.28
CA ASP A 707 -11.31 -7.20 22.13
C ASP A 707 -11.74 -5.96 21.28
N GLY A 708 -12.99 -5.94 20.81
CA GLY A 708 -13.64 -4.83 20.14
C GLY A 708 -13.11 -4.52 18.75
N TYR A 709 -13.45 -3.32 18.28
CA TYR A 709 -13.04 -2.83 16.97
C TYR A 709 -11.58 -2.30 16.96
N THR A 710 -10.63 -3.17 17.30
CA THR A 710 -9.23 -2.81 17.54
C THR A 710 -8.24 -3.58 16.65
N ASN A 711 -7.00 -3.10 16.57
CA ASN A 711 -5.86 -3.86 16.04
C ASN A 711 -4.64 -3.61 16.94
N ASN A 712 -4.07 -4.67 17.50
CA ASN A 712 -3.00 -4.57 18.51
C ASN A 712 -3.37 -3.63 19.69
N GLY A 713 -4.64 -3.65 20.09
CA GLY A 713 -5.18 -2.84 21.20
C GLY A 713 -5.47 -1.37 20.85
N ASN A 714 -5.09 -0.91 19.66
CA ASN A 714 -5.45 0.43 19.18
C ASN A 714 -6.82 0.39 18.49
N LEU A 715 -7.67 1.37 18.76
CA LEU A 715 -8.98 1.49 18.11
C LEU A 715 -8.82 1.81 16.62
N ILE A 716 -9.51 1.05 15.76
CA ILE A 716 -9.52 1.22 14.28
C ILE A 716 -10.20 2.53 13.88
N GLY A 717 -11.28 2.89 14.60
CA GLY A 717 -12.06 4.10 14.37
C GLY A 717 -11.44 5.37 14.95
N ASN A 718 -12.30 6.26 15.46
CA ASN A 718 -11.90 7.57 15.98
C ASN A 718 -11.46 7.50 17.45
N THR A 719 -10.38 8.18 17.81
CA THR A 719 -9.79 8.18 19.16
C THR A 719 -10.60 8.89 20.24
N VAL A 720 -11.77 9.43 19.92
CA VAL A 720 -12.77 9.80 20.94
C VAL A 720 -13.19 8.58 21.78
N GLY A 721 -13.03 7.36 21.26
CA GLY A 721 -13.21 6.12 22.03
C GLY A 721 -14.66 5.74 22.24
N ARG A 722 -14.91 4.74 23.10
CA ARG A 722 -16.28 4.34 23.50
C ARG A 722 -16.87 5.36 24.47
N MET A 723 -18.15 5.73 24.26
CA MET A 723 -18.89 6.64 25.14
C MET A 723 -18.14 7.95 25.42
N GLY A 724 -17.49 8.47 24.37
CA GLY A 724 -16.67 9.67 24.44
C GLY A 724 -17.29 10.84 23.68
N ARG A 725 -16.87 12.04 24.06
CA ARG A 725 -17.16 13.29 23.34
C ARG A 725 -15.89 14.10 23.18
N ALA A 726 -15.77 14.77 22.04
CA ALA A 726 -14.64 15.63 21.74
C ALA A 726 -15.10 16.91 21.05
N ILE A 727 -14.44 18.03 21.36
CA ILE A 727 -14.43 19.22 20.52
C ILE A 727 -12.98 19.56 20.17
N GLN A 728 -12.72 19.82 18.89
CA GLN A 728 -11.39 20.00 18.34
C GLN A 728 -11.33 21.23 17.45
N PHE A 729 -10.21 21.96 17.56
CA PHE A 729 -9.90 23.12 16.74
C PHE A 729 -8.49 22.98 16.18
N TRP A 730 -8.30 23.32 14.91
CA TRP A 730 -7.00 23.43 14.28
C TRP A 730 -6.91 24.78 13.58
N PHE A 731 -5.90 25.58 13.93
CA PHE A 731 -5.58 26.85 13.28
C PHE A 731 -4.26 26.67 12.54
N THR A 732 -4.29 26.63 11.20
CA THR A 732 -3.08 26.42 10.38
C THR A 732 -2.70 27.70 9.67
N TYR A 733 -1.52 28.24 10.00
CA TYR A 733 -0.91 29.35 9.28
C TYR A 733 0.09 28.82 8.26
N TRP A 734 -0.13 29.13 6.99
CA TRP A 734 0.71 28.73 5.87
C TRP A 734 1.80 29.76 5.63
N ILE A 735 3.00 29.50 6.15
CA ILE A 735 4.17 30.38 5.96
C ILE A 735 4.60 30.34 4.49
N SER A 736 4.65 29.13 3.93
CA SER A 736 4.89 28.84 2.50
C SER A 736 4.10 27.59 2.08
N PRO A 737 4.08 27.21 0.80
CA PRO A 737 3.39 26.00 0.33
C PRO A 737 3.69 24.70 1.09
N LYS A 738 4.91 24.53 1.61
CA LYS A 738 5.34 23.34 2.37
C LYS A 738 5.58 23.64 3.85
N ASN A 739 5.58 24.91 4.27
CA ASN A 739 5.92 25.28 5.64
C ASN A 739 4.68 25.80 6.38
N THR A 740 4.31 25.11 7.45
CA THR A 740 3.09 25.41 8.20
C THR A 740 3.37 25.52 9.70
N LEU A 741 2.58 26.35 10.37
CA LEU A 741 2.50 26.43 11.82
C LEU A 741 1.04 26.20 12.21
N GLN A 742 0.78 25.15 12.97
CA GLN A 742 -0.56 24.75 13.38
C GLN A 742 -0.70 24.81 14.90
N PHE A 743 -1.76 25.44 15.38
CA PHE A 743 -2.19 25.35 16.77
C PHE A 743 -3.43 24.46 16.86
N THR A 744 -3.41 23.51 17.80
CA THR A 744 -4.49 22.55 18.02
C THR A 744 -5.00 22.66 19.45
N TYR A 745 -6.31 22.69 19.61
CA TYR A 745 -6.98 22.51 20.89
C TYR A 745 -7.92 21.31 20.80
N LYS A 746 -7.90 20.44 21.81
CA LYS A 746 -8.84 19.32 21.95
C LYS A 746 -9.36 19.31 23.37
N HIS A 747 -10.66 19.12 23.54
CA HIS A 747 -11.27 18.82 24.84
C HIS A 747 -12.05 17.53 24.70
N ASN A 748 -11.73 16.54 25.53
CA ASN A 748 -12.39 15.25 25.53
C ASN A 748 -13.02 14.92 26.86
N THR A 749 -14.09 14.15 26.80
CA THR A 749 -14.71 13.52 27.97
C THR A 749 -15.06 12.07 27.66
N VAL A 750 -15.03 11.22 28.68
CA VAL A 750 -15.61 9.88 28.69
C VAL A 750 -16.74 9.86 29.69
N SER A 751 -17.91 9.36 29.28
CA SER A 751 -19.11 9.37 30.10
C SER A 751 -18.95 8.55 31.38
N GLN A 752 -19.56 9.06 32.46
CA GLN A 752 -19.64 8.38 33.75
C GLN A 752 -20.51 7.10 33.71
N ASP A 753 -21.37 6.97 32.69
CA ASP A 753 -22.21 5.78 32.49
C ASP A 753 -21.37 4.57 32.03
N PHE A 754 -20.19 4.83 31.46
CA PHE A 754 -19.23 3.81 31.04
C PHE A 754 -18.08 3.67 32.05
N VAL A 755 -17.30 4.73 32.26
CA VAL A 755 -16.16 4.72 33.19
C VAL A 755 -16.62 5.27 34.54
N PRO A 756 -16.37 4.60 35.69
CA PRO A 756 -16.78 5.12 36.99
C PRO A 756 -16.25 6.54 37.25
N LYS A 757 -17.18 7.48 37.50
CA LYS A 757 -16.92 8.93 37.67
C LYS A 757 -16.39 9.65 36.42
N GLY A 758 -16.43 8.99 35.25
CA GLY A 758 -16.03 9.53 33.96
C GLY A 758 -14.56 9.89 33.84
N GLY A 759 -14.24 10.57 32.74
CA GLY A 759 -12.91 11.09 32.45
C GLY A 759 -12.99 12.40 31.65
N ALA A 760 -12.04 13.31 31.84
CA ALA A 760 -11.97 14.57 31.12
C ALA A 760 -10.54 15.12 31.01
N TRP A 761 -10.12 15.52 29.81
CA TRP A 761 -8.81 16.11 29.55
C TRP A 761 -8.83 17.12 28.40
N GLN A 762 -7.78 17.94 28.34
CA GLN A 762 -7.59 18.94 27.30
C GLN A 762 -6.17 18.90 26.74
N ASP A 763 -6.05 18.96 25.42
CA ASP A 763 -4.77 19.02 24.72
C ASP A 763 -4.59 20.38 24.07
N TYR A 764 -3.41 20.95 24.25
CA TYR A 764 -2.94 22.15 23.59
C TYR A 764 -1.68 21.81 22.84
N ALA A 765 -1.69 21.91 21.52
CA ALA A 765 -0.56 21.51 20.68
C ALA A 765 -0.14 22.63 19.73
N VAL A 766 1.17 22.76 19.51
CA VAL A 766 1.75 23.54 18.43
C VAL A 766 2.56 22.60 17.56
N ARG A 767 2.20 22.47 16.28
CA ARG A 767 2.93 21.71 15.27
C ARG A 767 3.55 22.66 14.26
N HIS A 768 4.80 22.40 13.88
CA HIS A 768 5.51 23.15 12.86
C HIS A 768 6.18 22.18 11.89
N GLU A 769 5.98 22.43 10.60
CA GLU A 769 6.61 21.69 9.51
C GLU A 769 7.40 22.63 8.62
N MET A 770 8.64 22.25 8.31
CA MET A 770 9.53 23.03 7.47
C MET A 770 10.27 22.12 6.51
N TYR A 771 10.21 22.44 5.22
CA TYR A 771 10.94 21.76 4.16
C TYR A 771 11.96 22.72 3.54
N LEU A 772 13.23 22.33 3.55
CA LEU A 772 14.33 23.09 2.99
C LEU A 772 14.55 22.74 1.52
N ARG A 773 15.16 23.67 0.77
CA ARG A 773 15.56 23.43 -0.62
C ARG A 773 16.67 22.39 -0.77
N SER A 774 17.32 21.96 0.32
CA SER A 774 18.28 20.85 0.28
C SER A 774 17.63 19.47 0.25
N GLY A 775 16.31 19.38 0.51
CA GLY A 775 15.59 18.12 0.68
C GLY A 775 15.47 17.71 2.14
N LEU A 776 16.21 18.37 3.03
CA LEU A 776 16.02 18.22 4.48
C LEU A 776 14.68 18.81 4.91
N TYR A 777 14.04 18.17 5.87
CA TYR A 777 12.85 18.68 6.52
C TYR A 777 12.89 18.47 8.03
N VAL A 778 12.13 19.31 8.73
CA VAL A 778 11.91 19.23 10.17
C VAL A 778 10.41 19.25 10.41
N LYS A 779 9.90 18.24 11.11
CA LYS A 779 8.56 18.31 11.72
C LYS A 779 8.73 18.33 13.23
N SER A 780 8.00 19.20 13.89
CA SER A 780 8.06 19.35 15.35
C SER A 780 6.66 19.54 15.90
N GLN A 781 6.39 18.96 17.07
CA GLN A 781 5.15 19.17 17.80
C GLN A 781 5.46 19.27 19.29
N LEU A 782 4.89 20.28 19.94
CA LEU A 782 4.86 20.39 21.39
C LEU A 782 3.40 20.36 21.84
N GLN A 783 3.04 19.38 22.66
CA GLN A 783 1.71 19.18 23.20
C GLN A 783 1.76 19.25 24.72
N TYR A 784 0.83 19.97 25.32
CA TYR A 784 0.53 19.96 26.73
C TYR A 784 -0.86 19.37 26.93
N GLU A 785 -0.94 18.22 27.60
CA GLU A 785 -2.19 17.54 27.95
C GLU A 785 -2.47 17.76 29.44
N HIS A 786 -3.64 18.30 29.75
CA HIS A 786 -4.14 18.49 31.11
C HIS A 786 -5.30 17.54 31.36
N ILE A 787 -5.06 16.52 32.18
CA ILE A 787 -6.07 15.54 32.59
C ILE A 787 -6.76 16.09 33.83
N SER A 788 -7.83 16.85 33.60
CA SER A 788 -8.58 17.55 34.64
C SER A 788 -9.25 16.62 35.66
N SER A 789 -9.76 15.46 35.24
CA SER A 789 -10.36 14.46 36.12
C SER A 789 -10.34 13.08 35.46
N TYR A 790 -9.79 12.08 36.13
CA TYR A 790 -9.88 10.69 35.68
C TYR A 790 -9.73 9.70 36.85
N PRO A 791 -10.72 9.61 37.75
CA PRO A 791 -10.55 8.95 39.06
C PRO A 791 -10.19 7.46 39.03
N LEU A 792 -10.53 6.76 37.93
CA LEU A 792 -10.14 5.37 37.73
C LEU A 792 -8.62 5.22 37.51
N LEU A 793 -8.00 6.20 36.85
CA LEU A 793 -6.57 6.18 36.49
C LEU A 793 -5.71 6.94 37.49
N PHE A 794 -6.20 8.06 38.04
CA PHE A 794 -5.42 8.99 38.84
C PHE A 794 -6.20 9.48 40.06
N SER A 795 -5.51 9.75 41.18
CA SER A 795 -6.12 10.26 42.42
C SER A 795 -6.46 11.75 42.37
N GLY A 796 -5.97 12.48 41.37
CA GLY A 796 -6.22 13.90 41.16
C GLY A 796 -5.77 14.35 39.76
N PRO A 797 -5.93 15.64 39.44
CA PRO A 797 -5.56 16.16 38.12
C PRO A 797 -4.11 15.86 37.77
N GLN A 798 -3.86 15.48 36.52
CA GLN A 798 -2.52 15.22 35.99
C GLN A 798 -2.23 16.15 34.81
N SER A 799 -0.96 16.26 34.47
CA SER A 799 -0.54 16.88 33.22
C SER A 799 0.62 16.11 32.62
N ASN A 800 0.68 16.08 31.30
CA ASN A 800 1.88 15.66 30.59
C ASN A 800 2.26 16.65 29.50
N THR A 801 3.54 16.64 29.17
CA THR A 801 4.08 17.38 28.02
C THR A 801 4.71 16.39 27.06
N THR A 802 4.26 16.42 25.81
CA THR A 802 4.77 15.57 24.75
C THR A 802 5.49 16.43 23.71
N ALA A 803 6.76 16.14 23.47
CA ALA A 803 7.57 16.77 22.42
C ALA A 803 7.93 15.73 21.36
N VAL A 804 7.57 16.02 20.11
CA VAL A 804 7.91 15.22 18.92
C VAL A 804 8.83 16.06 18.05
N VAL A 805 9.96 15.50 17.65
CA VAL A 805 10.86 16.11 16.65
C VAL A 805 11.26 15.05 15.64
N GLU A 806 10.95 15.29 14.39
CA GLU A 806 11.34 14.47 13.25
C GLU A 806 12.27 15.28 12.35
N LEU A 807 13.44 14.71 12.07
CA LEU A 807 14.40 15.21 11.10
C LEU A 807 14.46 14.20 9.97
N GLY A 808 14.24 14.66 8.75
CA GLY A 808 14.29 13.76 7.60
C GLY A 808 14.86 14.39 6.36
N PHE A 809 15.06 13.55 5.36
CA PHE A 809 15.62 13.89 4.06
C PHE A 809 14.78 13.25 2.97
N VAL A 810 14.35 14.08 2.02
CA VAL A 810 13.71 13.69 0.76
C VAL A 810 14.72 13.97 -0.35
N PRO A 811 15.22 12.93 -1.05
CA PRO A 811 16.15 13.12 -2.16
C PRO A 811 15.51 13.98 -3.26
N HIS A 812 16.26 14.96 -3.76
CA HIS A 812 15.78 15.77 -4.88
C HIS A 812 15.55 14.88 -6.11
N LYS A 813 14.34 14.93 -6.65
CA LYS A 813 14.08 14.44 -8.01
C LYS A 813 14.89 15.32 -8.95
N SER A 814 15.94 14.77 -9.58
CA SER A 814 16.72 15.54 -10.55
C SER A 814 15.78 16.04 -11.65
N ARG A 815 15.83 17.34 -11.93
CA ARG A 815 15.12 17.99 -13.05
C ARG A 815 15.42 17.33 -14.38
#